data_AF-A0AAI8NG25-F1
#
_entry.id   AF-A0AAI8NG25-F1
#
_cell.length_a   1.000
_cell.length_b   1.000
_cell.length_c   1.000
_cell.angle_alpha   90.00
_cell.angle_beta   90.00
_cell.angle_gamma   90.00
#
_symmetry.space_group_name_H-M   'P 1'
#
loop_
_entity.id
_entity.type
_entity.pdbx_description
1 polymer ?
#
loop_
_entity_poly.entity_id
_entity_poly.type
_entity_poly.pdbx_seq_one_letter_code
_entity_poly.pdbx_strand_id
1 'polypeptide(L)'
;MTDAQPGRPTENAMRRALKRARDGVALDTAEAAVLLQARGEQLRDLSASAARVRDAGLEAAGRPGVITYSKKVFIPLTRLCRDRCHYCTFVTVPGKLRREGHGMYLSPDEVVEVARQGAALGCKEALFTLGDRPEDRWPEAREWLDAHGYDDTLAYVRAMAIRVLEETGLLPHLNPGVMSWTDLQRLKPVAPSLGMMLETTATRLWSEPGGPHHGSPDKEPAVRLRVLEDAGRSNVPFTTGVLIGIGESYEERADALFQLRRIQRQYQSIQEVIVQNFRAKPDTAMRAMPDAELEELAACIAVARHILGPAARIQAPPNLVDAEYALIVGAGIDDWGGVSPLTPDHVNPERPWPHIDQLAERTRESGFELRERLTVYPEFIARGEPWLDPRLLPHVRALADPETGLAREDALPEGLPWQEPDEGFTATGRTDLHRTIDTEGRTGDRRADFDAVYGDWEALREQAAPGMVPQRIDSDVREALAQAADDPTRLSDDQALALLHADGPALDALCSIADDLRRATVGDEVTYIVTRNINFTNVCYTGCRFCAFAQRRTDADAYTLSLDQVADRAAQAWEVGATEVCMQGGIHPDLPGTAYFDIARAVKERVPGMHVHAFSPMEVVNGASRTGLSIRDWLTAAKEAGLDSIPGTAAEILDDEVRWVLTKGKLPAADWIEVVRTAHELGLRSSSTMMYGHVDQPRHWLGHFRTLAAIQQETGGFTEFVTLPFIHTNAPVYLAGIARPGPTTRDNRAVTAMARVLLHPHITNIQTSWVKLGAEGAAEMLRSGANDLGGTLMEETISRMAGSRYGSYRSIEDLRAIATLAGRPARPRTTLYGEVPAERVAAAEASDGHLPELLPLAD
;
A
#
# COMPACT_ATOMS: atom_id res chain seq x y z
N MET A 1 -23.84 9.39 -53.31
CA MET A 1 -22.76 8.52 -52.84
C MET A 1 -21.76 9.44 -52.16
N THR A 2 -21.89 9.61 -50.86
CA THR A 2 -21.05 10.51 -50.05
C THR A 2 -19.81 9.75 -49.61
N ASP A 3 -18.65 10.32 -49.92
CA ASP A 3 -17.34 9.92 -49.41
C ASP A 3 -17.38 9.80 -47.88
N ALA A 4 -17.39 8.57 -47.36
CA ALA A 4 -17.13 8.32 -45.96
C ALA A 4 -15.62 8.38 -45.74
N GLN A 5 -15.13 9.51 -45.21
CA GLN A 5 -13.78 9.56 -44.63
C GLN A 5 -13.68 8.51 -43.52
N PRO A 6 -12.69 7.59 -43.56
CA PRO A 6 -12.52 6.59 -42.52
C PRO A 6 -12.24 7.29 -41.17
N GLY A 7 -13.06 7.00 -40.16
CA GLY A 7 -12.85 7.44 -38.77
C GLY A 7 -13.92 8.39 -38.19
N ARG A 8 -14.76 9.04 -39.01
CA ARG A 8 -15.85 9.90 -38.48
C ARG A 8 -17.08 9.06 -38.07
N PRO A 9 -17.67 9.29 -36.88
CA PRO A 9 -18.86 8.58 -36.45
C PRO A 9 -20.06 8.95 -37.34
N THR A 10 -20.95 7.99 -37.56
CA THR A 10 -22.21 8.28 -38.26
C THR A 10 -23.05 9.28 -37.45
N GLU A 11 -23.84 10.12 -38.12
CA GLU A 11 -24.74 11.06 -37.44
C GLU A 11 -25.69 10.35 -36.46
N ASN A 12 -26.10 9.12 -36.78
CA ASN A 12 -26.94 8.31 -35.90
C ASN A 12 -26.21 7.87 -34.63
N ALA A 13 -24.93 7.46 -34.74
CA ALA A 13 -24.12 7.11 -33.58
C ALA A 13 -23.93 8.32 -32.65
N MET A 14 -23.57 9.49 -33.21
CA MET A 14 -23.42 10.74 -32.45
C MET A 14 -24.72 11.14 -31.77
N ARG A 15 -25.85 11.13 -32.49
CA ARG A 15 -27.17 11.47 -31.93
C ARG A 15 -27.58 10.54 -30.78
N ARG A 16 -27.31 9.24 -30.91
CA ARG A 16 -27.59 8.25 -29.86
C ARG A 16 -26.74 8.50 -28.61
N ALA A 17 -25.44 8.71 -28.80
CA ALA A 17 -24.50 8.96 -27.70
C ALA A 17 -24.85 10.27 -26.96
N LEU A 18 -25.14 11.35 -27.69
CA LEU A 18 -25.59 12.63 -27.12
C LEU A 18 -26.89 12.48 -26.33
N LYS A 19 -27.87 11.73 -26.86
CA LYS A 19 -29.12 11.44 -26.14
C LYS A 19 -28.85 10.71 -24.83
N ARG A 20 -28.00 9.69 -24.83
CA ARG A 20 -27.67 8.92 -23.62
C ARG A 20 -26.94 9.78 -22.58
N ALA A 21 -25.99 10.61 -23.00
CA ALA A 21 -25.32 11.56 -22.13
C ALA A 21 -26.32 12.56 -21.50
N ARG A 22 -27.26 13.11 -22.29
CA ARG A 22 -28.33 13.98 -21.78
C ARG A 22 -29.24 13.31 -20.77
N ASP A 23 -29.60 12.06 -21.02
CA ASP A 23 -30.52 11.27 -20.20
C ASP A 23 -29.82 10.70 -18.94
N GLY A 24 -28.53 10.99 -18.73
CA GLY A 24 -27.75 10.52 -17.59
C GLY A 24 -27.48 9.01 -17.61
N VAL A 25 -27.58 8.37 -18.78
CA VAL A 25 -27.33 6.94 -18.93
C VAL A 25 -25.84 6.68 -19.00
N ALA A 26 -25.36 5.66 -18.28
CA ALA A 26 -23.96 5.25 -18.32
C ALA A 26 -23.49 4.99 -19.77
N LEU A 27 -22.44 5.71 -20.16
CA LEU A 27 -21.77 5.55 -21.46
C LEU A 27 -20.85 4.33 -21.43
N ASP A 28 -20.70 3.67 -22.56
CA ASP A 28 -19.63 2.71 -22.82
C ASP A 28 -18.44 3.37 -23.55
N THR A 29 -17.33 2.64 -23.71
CA THR A 29 -16.11 3.14 -24.35
C THR A 29 -16.33 3.57 -25.80
N ALA A 30 -17.19 2.87 -26.55
CA ALA A 30 -17.47 3.21 -27.95
C ALA A 30 -18.31 4.49 -28.06
N GLU A 31 -19.30 4.66 -27.19
CA GLU A 31 -20.12 5.88 -27.12
C GLU A 31 -19.28 7.08 -26.68
N ALA A 32 -18.37 6.91 -25.73
CA ALA A 32 -17.42 7.93 -25.33
C ALA A 32 -16.48 8.32 -26.49
N ALA A 33 -15.92 7.34 -27.22
CA ALA A 33 -15.07 7.58 -28.38
C ALA A 33 -15.80 8.36 -29.49
N VAL A 34 -17.09 8.10 -29.69
CA VAL A 34 -17.95 8.89 -30.59
C VAL A 34 -18.08 10.33 -30.10
N LEU A 35 -18.40 10.54 -28.82
CA LEU A 35 -18.61 11.89 -28.26
C LEU A 35 -17.35 12.75 -28.24
N LEU A 36 -16.16 12.15 -28.10
CA LEU A 36 -14.89 12.89 -28.19
C LEU A 36 -14.68 13.58 -29.56
N GLN A 37 -15.41 13.14 -30.58
CA GLN A 37 -15.40 13.74 -31.93
C GLN A 37 -16.45 14.84 -32.12
N ALA A 38 -17.22 15.20 -31.07
CA ALA A 38 -18.24 16.24 -31.16
C ALA A 38 -17.62 17.61 -31.46
N ARG A 39 -18.20 18.34 -32.42
CA ARG A 39 -17.80 19.68 -32.86
C ARG A 39 -19.03 20.57 -33.07
N GLY A 40 -18.86 21.88 -33.06
CA GLY A 40 -19.93 22.85 -33.34
C GLY A 40 -21.20 22.65 -32.49
N GLU A 41 -22.37 22.45 -33.12
CA GLU A 41 -23.65 22.24 -32.42
C GLU A 41 -23.65 20.96 -31.54
N GLN A 42 -22.97 19.90 -31.98
CA GLN A 42 -22.90 18.65 -31.22
C GLN A 42 -22.09 18.84 -29.93
N LEU A 43 -21.02 19.62 -30.00
CA LEU A 43 -20.22 19.98 -28.84
C LEU A 43 -21.02 20.85 -27.87
N ARG A 44 -21.75 21.86 -28.37
CA ARG A 44 -22.63 22.69 -27.53
C ARG A 44 -23.66 21.86 -26.76
N ASP A 45 -24.28 20.88 -27.41
CA ASP A 45 -25.23 19.95 -26.80
C ASP A 45 -24.57 19.06 -25.72
N LEU A 46 -23.42 18.48 -26.04
CA LEU A 46 -22.63 17.69 -25.09
C LEU A 46 -22.21 18.51 -23.87
N SER A 47 -21.60 19.67 -24.09
CA SER A 47 -21.17 20.62 -23.05
C SER A 47 -22.33 21.07 -22.16
N ALA A 48 -23.49 21.39 -22.74
CA ALA A 48 -24.67 21.77 -21.96
C ALA A 48 -25.13 20.66 -20.98
N SER A 49 -25.00 19.39 -21.37
CA SER A 49 -25.28 18.27 -20.46
C SER A 49 -24.18 18.05 -19.41
N ALA A 50 -22.91 18.19 -19.79
CA ALA A 50 -21.78 18.08 -18.86
C ALA A 50 -21.80 19.20 -17.81
N ALA A 51 -22.15 20.43 -18.19
CA ALA A 51 -22.35 21.56 -17.29
C ALA A 51 -23.38 21.25 -16.19
N ARG A 52 -24.52 20.63 -16.55
CA ARG A 52 -25.52 20.19 -15.55
C ARG A 52 -24.98 19.16 -14.57
N VAL A 53 -24.13 18.22 -15.04
CA VAL A 53 -23.48 17.22 -14.18
C VAL A 53 -22.50 17.89 -13.23
N ARG A 54 -21.71 18.88 -13.70
CA ARG A 54 -20.83 19.69 -12.86
C ARG A 54 -21.63 20.45 -11.79
N ASP A 55 -22.69 21.14 -12.18
CA ASP A 55 -23.49 21.98 -11.27
C ASP A 55 -24.11 21.14 -10.15
N ALA A 56 -24.66 19.97 -10.48
CA ALA A 56 -25.13 19.00 -9.48
C ALA A 56 -24.00 18.54 -8.53
N GLY A 57 -22.78 18.39 -9.05
CA GLY A 57 -21.59 18.05 -8.26
C GLY A 57 -21.09 19.16 -7.34
N LEU A 58 -21.24 20.42 -7.75
CA LEU A 58 -20.94 21.60 -6.95
C LEU A 58 -21.98 21.81 -5.84
N GLU A 59 -23.27 21.61 -6.16
CA GLU A 59 -24.36 21.60 -5.17
C GLU A 59 -24.15 20.52 -4.11
N ALA A 60 -23.85 19.28 -4.54
CA ALA A 60 -23.59 18.17 -3.61
C ALA A 60 -22.36 18.39 -2.73
N ALA A 61 -21.38 19.17 -3.20
CA ALA A 61 -20.19 19.53 -2.43
C ALA A 61 -20.37 20.81 -1.58
N GLY A 62 -21.58 21.39 -1.55
CA GLY A 62 -21.87 22.59 -0.75
C GLY A 62 -21.25 23.89 -1.29
N ARG A 63 -20.85 23.92 -2.57
CA ARG A 63 -20.22 25.08 -3.23
C ARG A 63 -20.85 25.42 -4.60
N PRO A 64 -22.18 25.60 -4.66
CA PRO A 64 -22.86 25.91 -5.92
C PRO A 64 -22.30 27.19 -6.54
N GLY A 65 -22.07 27.18 -7.86
CA GLY A 65 -21.59 28.36 -8.59
C GLY A 65 -20.13 28.74 -8.32
N VAL A 66 -19.33 27.88 -7.69
CA VAL A 66 -17.91 28.13 -7.41
C VAL A 66 -17.02 27.29 -8.32
N ILE A 67 -16.05 27.94 -8.96
CA ILE A 67 -14.91 27.30 -9.63
C ILE A 67 -13.65 27.57 -8.81
N THR A 68 -12.84 26.53 -8.58
CA THR A 68 -11.66 26.64 -7.72
C THR A 68 -10.35 26.80 -8.49
N TYR A 69 -9.32 27.29 -7.80
CA TYR A 69 -7.94 27.28 -8.27
C TYR A 69 -6.99 27.17 -7.07
N SER A 70 -5.76 26.70 -7.28
CA SER A 70 -4.72 26.71 -6.24
C SER A 70 -3.69 27.80 -6.53
N LYS A 71 -3.41 28.66 -5.54
CA LYS A 71 -2.37 29.69 -5.66
C LYS A 71 -1.04 29.13 -5.19
N LYS A 72 -0.08 29.01 -6.11
CA LYS A 72 1.11 28.17 -5.89
C LYS A 72 2.41 28.80 -6.39
N VAL A 73 3.54 28.23 -5.95
CA VAL A 73 4.85 28.39 -6.60
C VAL A 73 5.30 27.07 -7.21
N PHE A 74 6.07 27.16 -8.28
CA PHE A 74 6.60 26.02 -9.03
C PHE A 74 8.07 25.83 -8.65
N ILE A 75 8.41 24.69 -8.06
CA ILE A 75 9.77 24.34 -7.63
C ILE A 75 10.29 23.21 -8.53
N PRO A 76 11.04 23.53 -9.60
CA PRO A 76 11.64 22.53 -10.48
C PRO A 76 12.90 21.93 -9.83
N LEU A 77 12.71 21.06 -8.83
CA LEU A 77 13.78 20.54 -7.97
C LEU A 77 14.96 19.99 -8.77
N THR A 78 14.67 19.31 -9.88
CA THR A 78 15.65 19.01 -10.91
C THR A 78 14.99 19.03 -12.28
N ARG A 79 15.77 19.35 -13.31
CA ARG A 79 15.39 19.24 -14.72
C ARG A 79 16.00 18.00 -15.38
N LEU A 80 16.67 17.14 -14.62
CA LEU A 80 17.13 15.84 -15.11
C LEU A 80 16.00 14.82 -15.02
N CYS A 81 15.99 13.86 -15.93
CA CYS A 81 15.04 12.76 -15.97
C CYS A 81 15.68 11.55 -16.65
N ARG A 82 15.27 10.32 -16.28
CA ARG A 82 15.65 9.13 -17.04
C ARG A 82 14.89 8.99 -18.35
N ASP A 83 13.64 9.44 -18.39
CA ASP A 83 12.78 9.39 -19.58
C ASP A 83 13.24 10.28 -20.74
N ARG A 84 12.69 10.01 -21.92
CA ARG A 84 12.96 10.69 -23.20
C ARG A 84 11.67 11.04 -23.94
N CYS A 85 10.72 11.65 -23.23
CA CYS A 85 9.45 12.07 -23.83
C CYS A 85 9.69 13.01 -25.01
N HIS A 86 9.19 12.65 -26.19
CA HIS A 86 9.46 13.36 -27.44
C HIS A 86 8.80 14.74 -27.53
N TYR A 87 7.85 15.05 -26.63
CA TYR A 87 7.18 16.35 -26.51
C TYR A 87 7.74 17.23 -25.37
N CYS A 88 8.62 16.71 -24.52
CA CYS A 88 8.97 17.38 -23.26
C CYS A 88 10.12 18.38 -23.44
N THR A 89 9.90 19.63 -23.03
CA THR A 89 10.93 20.69 -22.97
C THR A 89 11.47 20.93 -21.58
N PHE A 90 10.83 20.37 -20.55
CA PHE A 90 11.24 20.51 -19.16
C PHE A 90 12.59 19.82 -18.87
N VAL A 91 12.79 18.65 -19.48
CA VAL A 91 13.97 17.81 -19.26
C VAL A 91 15.18 18.37 -20.02
N THR A 92 16.33 18.39 -19.35
CA THR A 92 17.63 18.80 -19.91
C THR A 92 18.70 17.74 -19.60
N VAL A 93 19.95 18.05 -19.95
CA VAL A 93 21.12 17.17 -19.75
C VAL A 93 22.16 17.83 -18.84
N PRO A 94 22.97 17.07 -18.09
CA PRO A 94 23.96 17.61 -17.14
C PRO A 94 24.93 18.63 -17.76
N GLY A 95 25.37 18.37 -19.00
CA GLY A 95 26.28 19.28 -19.72
C GLY A 95 25.65 20.63 -20.11
N LYS A 96 24.31 20.71 -20.23
CA LYS A 96 23.61 21.99 -20.47
C LYS A 96 23.45 22.76 -19.16
N LEU A 97 23.04 22.09 -18.08
CA LEU A 97 22.96 22.70 -16.74
C LEU A 97 24.28 23.35 -16.32
N ARG A 98 25.39 22.61 -16.45
CA ARG A 98 26.73 23.14 -16.13
C ARG A 98 27.10 24.38 -16.95
N ARG A 99 26.78 24.41 -18.25
CA ARG A 99 27.05 25.56 -19.12
C ARG A 99 26.19 26.78 -18.75
N GLU A 100 24.99 26.55 -18.25
CA GLU A 100 24.06 27.58 -17.79
C GLU A 100 24.32 28.00 -16.33
N GLY A 101 25.29 27.38 -15.65
CA GLY A 101 25.63 27.69 -14.25
C GLY A 101 24.65 27.08 -13.23
N HIS A 102 23.83 26.12 -13.63
CA HIS A 102 22.87 25.45 -12.76
C HIS A 102 23.43 24.13 -12.18
N GLY A 103 23.03 23.81 -10.96
CA GLY A 103 23.29 22.51 -10.32
C GLY A 103 22.48 21.37 -10.95
N MET A 104 22.77 20.13 -10.56
CA MET A 104 21.97 18.96 -10.96
C MET A 104 20.58 18.98 -10.30
N TYR A 105 20.53 19.49 -9.07
CA TYR A 105 19.32 19.79 -8.31
C TYR A 105 19.41 21.23 -7.81
N LEU A 106 18.26 21.85 -7.53
CA LEU A 106 18.20 23.05 -6.71
C LEU A 106 18.73 22.72 -5.32
N SER A 107 19.58 23.60 -4.78
CA SER A 107 20.06 23.50 -3.41
C SER A 107 18.93 23.73 -2.40
N PRO A 108 19.09 23.28 -1.15
CA PRO A 108 18.08 23.48 -0.13
C PRO A 108 17.70 24.95 0.09
N ASP A 109 18.66 25.86 -0.02
CA ASP A 109 18.41 27.29 0.17
C ASP A 109 17.69 27.93 -1.03
N GLU A 110 17.98 27.49 -2.26
CA GLU A 110 17.24 27.92 -3.45
C GLU A 110 15.78 27.47 -3.38
N VAL A 111 15.52 26.23 -2.92
CA VAL A 111 14.16 25.70 -2.74
C VAL A 111 13.38 26.55 -1.73
N VAL A 112 13.96 26.76 -0.55
CA VAL A 112 13.31 27.55 0.52
C VAL A 112 13.11 29.00 0.09
N GLU A 113 14.05 29.59 -0.66
CA GLU A 113 13.92 30.98 -1.10
C GLU A 113 12.76 31.17 -2.10
N VAL A 114 12.60 30.26 -3.07
CA VAL A 114 11.43 30.27 -3.97
C VAL A 114 10.12 30.13 -3.17
N ALA A 115 10.10 29.21 -2.20
CA ALA A 115 8.96 29.01 -1.33
C ALA A 115 8.66 30.27 -0.47
N ARG A 116 9.67 30.92 0.10
CA ARG A 116 9.54 32.13 0.91
C ARG A 116 8.99 33.30 0.11
N GLN A 117 9.45 33.48 -1.12
CA GLN A 117 8.91 34.48 -2.04
C GLN A 117 7.45 34.19 -2.40
N GLY A 118 7.10 32.92 -2.60
CA GLY A 118 5.72 32.46 -2.78
C GLY A 118 4.83 32.78 -1.59
N ALA A 119 5.28 32.43 -0.39
CA ALA A 119 4.60 32.70 0.87
C ALA A 119 4.35 34.21 1.07
N ALA A 120 5.33 35.06 0.76
CA ALA A 120 5.20 36.51 0.82
C ALA A 120 4.15 37.08 -0.17
N LEU A 121 3.87 36.35 -1.25
CA LEU A 121 2.81 36.67 -2.21
C LEU A 121 1.47 36.00 -1.86
N GLY A 122 1.38 35.30 -0.73
CA GLY A 122 0.18 34.60 -0.27
C GLY A 122 -0.15 33.33 -1.03
N CYS A 123 0.83 32.70 -1.70
CA CYS A 123 0.67 31.33 -2.18
C CYS A 123 0.48 30.39 -0.98
N LYS A 124 -0.21 29.26 -1.19
CA LYS A 124 -0.43 28.24 -0.15
C LYS A 124 0.09 26.86 -0.57
N GLU A 125 0.42 26.69 -1.84
CA GLU A 125 0.99 25.47 -2.40
C GLU A 125 2.42 25.69 -2.91
N ALA A 126 3.29 24.73 -2.60
CA ALA A 126 4.59 24.57 -3.22
C ALA A 126 4.56 23.32 -4.12
N LEU A 127 4.42 23.51 -5.43
CA LEU A 127 4.43 22.42 -6.39
C LEU A 127 5.86 22.01 -6.71
N PHE A 128 6.27 20.86 -6.19
CA PHE A 128 7.51 20.21 -6.57
C PHE A 128 7.32 19.44 -7.87
N THR A 129 8.17 19.72 -8.84
CA THR A 129 8.21 19.02 -10.12
C THR A 129 9.64 18.61 -10.43
N LEU A 130 9.79 17.43 -11.00
CA LEU A 130 11.08 16.85 -11.31
C LEU A 130 10.90 15.78 -12.39
N GLY A 131 12.01 15.33 -12.97
CA GLY A 131 11.99 14.12 -13.78
C GLY A 131 12.07 12.87 -12.93
N ASP A 132 11.55 11.78 -13.48
CA ASP A 132 11.60 10.44 -12.89
C ASP A 132 13.04 9.93 -12.79
N ARG A 133 13.44 9.51 -11.59
CA ARG A 133 14.69 8.80 -11.23
C ARG A 133 15.92 9.18 -12.10
N PRO A 134 16.30 10.47 -12.17
CA PRO A 134 17.43 10.91 -12.99
C PRO A 134 18.74 10.18 -12.69
N GLU A 135 18.95 9.74 -11.45
CA GLU A 135 20.09 8.98 -10.95
C GLU A 135 20.28 7.61 -11.60
N ASP A 136 19.24 7.05 -12.25
CA ASP A 136 19.35 5.78 -12.99
C ASP A 136 19.94 5.97 -14.39
N ARG A 137 19.93 7.19 -14.91
CA ARG A 137 20.45 7.53 -16.24
C ARG A 137 21.71 8.39 -16.20
N TRP A 138 21.81 9.28 -15.23
CA TRP A 138 22.85 10.29 -15.15
C TRP A 138 23.74 10.02 -13.93
N PRO A 139 24.99 9.55 -14.12
CA PRO A 139 25.94 9.37 -13.02
C PRO A 139 26.15 10.66 -12.22
N GLU A 140 26.11 11.83 -12.87
CA GLU A 140 26.23 13.12 -12.18
C GLU A 140 25.09 13.38 -11.19
N ALA A 141 23.89 12.83 -11.42
CA ALA A 141 22.78 12.93 -10.47
C ALA A 141 22.98 12.00 -9.27
N ARG A 142 23.49 10.78 -9.49
CA ARG A 142 23.87 9.84 -8.42
C ARG A 142 24.98 10.40 -7.54
N GLU A 143 26.08 10.85 -8.15
CA GLU A 143 27.22 11.46 -7.46
C GLU A 143 26.79 12.68 -6.63
N TRP A 144 25.86 13.49 -7.15
CA TRP A 144 25.33 14.63 -6.41
C TRP A 144 24.55 14.18 -5.18
N LEU A 145 23.65 13.19 -5.30
CA LEU A 145 22.86 12.68 -4.18
C LEU A 145 23.76 12.07 -3.09
N ASP A 146 24.71 11.22 -3.48
CA ASP A 146 25.67 10.59 -2.56
C ASP A 146 26.48 11.65 -1.80
N ALA A 147 26.97 12.69 -2.50
CA ALA A 147 27.74 13.78 -1.89
C ALA A 147 26.92 14.63 -0.90
N HIS A 148 25.59 14.60 -1.00
CA HIS A 148 24.68 15.32 -0.11
C HIS A 148 23.98 14.40 0.90
N GLY A 149 24.35 13.11 0.93
CA GLY A 149 23.84 12.13 1.90
C GLY A 149 22.41 11.65 1.63
N TYR A 150 22.00 11.59 0.36
CA TYR A 150 20.68 11.09 -0.04
C TYR A 150 20.80 9.81 -0.87
N ASP A 151 20.04 8.78 -0.52
CA ASP A 151 20.06 7.49 -1.23
C ASP A 151 19.46 7.57 -2.65
N ASP A 152 18.49 8.46 -2.85
CA ASP A 152 17.75 8.62 -4.09
C ASP A 152 17.12 10.02 -4.18
N THR A 153 16.57 10.33 -5.36
CA THR A 153 15.92 11.62 -5.60
C THR A 153 14.73 11.87 -4.66
N LEU A 154 13.97 10.83 -4.30
CA LEU A 154 12.76 10.98 -3.49
C LEU A 154 13.08 11.21 -2.00
N ALA A 155 14.24 10.74 -1.54
CA ALA A 155 14.84 11.10 -0.27
C ALA A 155 15.06 12.61 -0.18
N TYR A 156 15.62 13.18 -1.25
CA TYR A 156 15.87 14.61 -1.35
C TYR A 156 14.56 15.40 -1.44
N VAL A 157 13.60 14.95 -2.25
CA VAL A 157 12.24 15.55 -2.32
C VAL A 157 11.61 15.60 -0.93
N ARG A 158 11.67 14.50 -0.16
CA ARG A 158 11.12 14.45 1.20
C ARG A 158 11.77 15.49 2.11
N ALA A 159 13.10 15.56 2.11
CA ALA A 159 13.83 16.53 2.95
C ALA A 159 13.47 17.97 2.58
N MET A 160 13.32 18.27 1.29
CA MET A 160 12.95 19.60 0.82
C MET A 160 11.49 19.96 1.15
N ALA A 161 10.57 18.99 1.06
CA ALA A 161 9.18 19.18 1.47
C ALA A 161 9.06 19.55 2.95
N ILE A 162 9.83 18.87 3.82
CA ILE A 162 9.91 19.20 5.25
C ILE A 162 10.42 20.63 5.45
N ARG A 163 11.56 21.00 4.85
CA ARG A 163 12.09 22.37 4.98
C ARG A 163 11.09 23.43 4.52
N VAL A 164 10.35 23.18 3.43
CA VAL A 164 9.33 24.12 2.95
C VAL A 164 8.19 24.27 3.96
N LEU A 165 7.68 23.17 4.53
CA LEU A 165 6.67 23.21 5.59
C LEU A 165 7.16 23.99 6.81
N GLU A 166 8.38 23.72 7.26
CA GLU A 166 8.96 24.31 8.48
C GLU A 166 9.30 25.78 8.35
N GLU A 167 9.88 26.17 7.22
CA GLU A 167 10.46 27.51 7.08
C GLU A 167 9.51 28.50 6.40
N THR A 168 8.47 28.01 5.72
CA THR A 168 7.58 28.88 4.92
C THR A 168 6.10 28.63 5.15
N GLY A 169 5.71 27.46 5.68
CA GLY A 169 4.31 27.08 5.86
C GLY A 169 3.56 26.73 4.57
N LEU A 170 4.21 26.79 3.39
CA LEU A 170 3.60 26.33 2.14
C LEU A 170 3.36 24.83 2.19
N LEU A 171 2.22 24.39 1.66
CA LEU A 171 1.87 22.97 1.58
C LEU A 171 2.52 22.33 0.35
N PRO A 172 3.37 21.30 0.51
CA PRO A 172 3.98 20.62 -0.62
C PRO A 172 2.96 19.82 -1.43
N HIS A 173 2.98 20.01 -2.74
CA HIS A 173 2.40 19.11 -3.72
C HIS A 173 3.54 18.45 -4.47
N LEU A 174 3.69 17.13 -4.39
CA LEU A 174 4.83 16.47 -5.00
C LEU A 174 4.41 15.74 -6.27
N ASN A 175 5.01 16.13 -7.40
CA ASN A 175 4.89 15.45 -8.69
C ASN A 175 6.20 14.80 -9.12
N PRO A 176 6.67 13.75 -8.43
CA PRO A 176 7.93 13.09 -8.75
C PRO A 176 7.84 12.07 -9.90
N GLY A 177 6.65 11.83 -10.45
CA GLY A 177 6.43 10.83 -11.48
C GLY A 177 6.10 9.46 -10.89
N VAL A 178 6.69 8.39 -11.42
CA VAL A 178 6.44 7.01 -10.98
C VAL A 178 7.00 6.77 -9.58
N MET A 179 6.13 6.29 -8.69
CA MET A 179 6.43 6.00 -7.29
C MET A 179 6.09 4.55 -6.98
N SER A 180 6.95 3.86 -6.23
CA SER A 180 6.61 2.60 -5.60
C SER A 180 5.64 2.80 -4.43
N TRP A 181 5.06 1.72 -3.92
CA TRP A 181 4.27 1.77 -2.70
C TRP A 181 5.06 2.35 -1.51
N THR A 182 6.33 1.96 -1.38
CA THR A 182 7.23 2.42 -0.32
C THR A 182 7.55 3.91 -0.46
N ASP A 183 7.70 4.41 -1.69
CA ASP A 183 7.86 5.84 -1.97
C ASP A 183 6.61 6.63 -1.54
N LEU A 184 5.42 6.11 -1.80
CA LEU A 184 4.16 6.73 -1.37
C LEU A 184 4.07 6.79 0.16
N GLN A 185 4.44 5.72 0.88
CA GLN A 185 4.48 5.74 2.35
C GLN A 185 5.50 6.76 2.89
N ARG A 186 6.63 6.91 2.21
CA ARG A 186 7.70 7.85 2.58
C ARG A 186 7.30 9.31 2.37
N LEU A 187 6.56 9.60 1.30
CA LEU A 187 6.21 10.97 0.90
C LEU A 187 4.87 11.46 1.47
N LYS A 188 3.93 10.55 1.74
CA LYS A 188 2.62 10.90 2.31
C LYS A 188 2.69 11.77 3.57
N PRO A 189 3.60 11.54 4.53
CA PRO A 189 3.67 12.37 5.72
C PRO A 189 4.03 13.82 5.43
N VAL A 190 4.75 14.11 4.35
CA VAL A 190 5.32 15.45 4.08
C VAL A 190 4.57 16.23 3.00
N ALA A 191 3.47 15.68 2.47
CA ALA A 191 2.72 16.28 1.37
C ALA A 191 1.23 15.97 1.48
N PRO A 192 0.36 16.99 1.59
CA PRO A 192 -1.10 16.77 1.56
C PRO A 192 -1.61 16.22 0.22
N SER A 193 -0.81 16.37 -0.84
CA SER A 193 -1.14 15.91 -2.19
C SER A 193 0.09 15.38 -2.91
N LEU A 194 -0.06 14.26 -3.61
CA LEU A 194 0.92 13.75 -4.58
C LEU A 194 0.28 13.72 -5.96
N GLY A 195 1.09 13.67 -7.02
CA GLY A 195 0.52 13.59 -8.36
C GLY A 195 1.45 13.02 -9.42
N MET A 196 0.79 12.51 -10.46
CA MET A 196 1.39 11.98 -11.68
C MET A 196 0.31 11.89 -12.76
N MET A 197 0.56 12.49 -13.93
CA MET A 197 -0.34 12.37 -15.09
C MET A 197 -0.40 10.91 -15.57
N LEU A 198 -1.57 10.32 -15.80
CA LEU A 198 -1.67 9.05 -16.54
C LEU A 198 -1.25 9.24 -18.00
N GLU A 199 -1.58 10.41 -18.57
CA GLU A 199 -1.39 10.82 -19.95
C GLU A 199 -2.23 10.02 -20.95
N THR A 200 -2.01 8.71 -21.05
CA THR A 200 -2.67 7.81 -22.00
C THR A 200 -2.57 6.34 -21.56
N THR A 201 -3.49 5.50 -22.02
CA THR A 201 -3.40 4.04 -21.89
C THR A 201 -2.87 3.34 -23.15
N ALA A 202 -2.53 4.11 -24.19
CA ALA A 202 -2.09 3.58 -25.48
C ALA A 202 -0.67 2.98 -25.42
N THR A 203 -0.56 1.68 -25.19
CA THR A 203 0.74 0.96 -25.11
C THR A 203 1.61 1.20 -26.34
N ARG A 204 1.02 1.29 -27.54
CA ARG A 204 1.76 1.53 -28.79
C ARG A 204 2.55 2.84 -28.78
N LEU A 205 2.06 3.89 -28.10
CA LEU A 205 2.76 5.19 -28.02
C LEU A 205 4.05 5.11 -27.21
N TRP A 206 4.16 4.09 -26.36
CA TRP A 206 5.33 3.77 -25.55
C TRP A 206 6.20 2.67 -26.19
N SER A 207 5.61 1.60 -26.72
CA SER A 207 6.35 0.43 -27.20
C SER A 207 6.89 0.56 -28.63
N GLU A 208 6.27 1.38 -29.49
CA GLU A 208 6.62 1.46 -30.92
C GLU A 208 7.59 2.62 -31.22
N PRO A 209 8.63 2.40 -32.05
CA PRO A 209 9.52 3.47 -32.48
C PRO A 209 8.77 4.64 -33.12
N GLY A 210 9.09 5.86 -32.66
CA GLY A 210 8.45 7.08 -33.12
C GLY A 210 7.26 7.53 -32.27
N GLY A 211 6.76 6.68 -31.36
CA GLY A 211 5.77 7.09 -30.36
C GLY A 211 6.28 8.18 -29.41
N PRO A 212 5.41 9.02 -28.82
CA PRO A 212 5.79 10.13 -27.95
C PRO A 212 6.56 9.69 -26.69
N HIS A 213 6.35 8.44 -26.26
CA HIS A 213 6.92 7.86 -25.05
C HIS A 213 7.98 6.81 -25.32
N HIS A 214 8.31 6.54 -26.59
CA HIS A 214 9.28 5.53 -26.95
C HIS A 214 10.66 5.82 -26.32
N GLY A 215 11.20 4.84 -25.58
CA GLY A 215 12.45 4.99 -24.83
C GLY A 215 12.30 5.71 -23.48
N SER A 216 11.09 5.81 -22.95
CA SER A 216 10.78 6.35 -21.61
C SER A 216 10.18 5.25 -20.72
N PRO A 217 10.98 4.56 -19.87
CA PRO A 217 10.50 3.44 -19.08
C PRO A 217 9.32 3.79 -18.16
N ASP A 218 9.25 5.01 -17.61
CA ASP A 218 8.18 5.42 -16.69
C ASP A 218 6.88 5.85 -17.38
N LYS A 219 6.88 5.82 -18.71
CA LYS A 219 5.71 6.15 -19.53
C LYS A 219 4.93 4.92 -19.97
N GLU A 220 5.28 3.74 -19.47
CA GLU A 220 4.48 2.54 -19.67
C GLU A 220 3.11 2.68 -18.98
N PRO A 221 1.97 2.52 -19.70
CA PRO A 221 0.65 2.67 -19.10
C PRO A 221 0.39 1.79 -17.88
N ALA A 222 0.84 0.53 -17.91
CA ALA A 222 0.63 -0.41 -16.81
C ALA A 222 1.32 0.05 -15.52
N VAL A 223 2.55 0.58 -15.63
CA VAL A 223 3.30 1.14 -14.50
C VAL A 223 2.56 2.35 -13.93
N ARG A 224 2.09 3.26 -14.79
CA ARG A 224 1.40 4.47 -14.32
C ARG A 224 0.05 4.17 -13.67
N LEU A 225 -0.71 3.24 -14.22
CA LEU A 225 -1.94 2.76 -13.59
C LEU A 225 -1.67 2.14 -12.22
N ARG A 226 -0.59 1.37 -12.08
CA ARG A 226 -0.19 0.78 -10.79
C ARG A 226 0.09 1.86 -9.74
N VAL A 227 0.78 2.96 -10.08
CA VAL A 227 1.02 4.08 -9.14
C VAL A 227 -0.30 4.67 -8.64
N LEU A 228 -1.28 4.86 -9.53
CA LEU A 228 -2.60 5.39 -9.15
C LEU A 228 -3.37 4.43 -8.23
N GLU A 229 -3.27 3.13 -8.48
CA GLU A 229 -3.83 2.10 -7.58
C GLU A 229 -3.10 2.10 -6.23
N ASP A 230 -1.78 2.16 -6.22
CA ASP A 230 -0.97 2.14 -4.99
C ASP A 230 -1.16 3.42 -4.16
N ALA A 231 -1.40 4.57 -4.79
CA ALA A 231 -1.81 5.81 -4.12
C ALA A 231 -3.19 5.65 -3.47
N GLY A 232 -4.12 5.01 -4.19
CA GLY A 232 -5.43 4.63 -3.66
C GLY A 232 -5.36 3.69 -2.46
N ARG A 233 -4.53 2.66 -2.55
CA ARG A 233 -4.22 1.71 -1.47
C ARG A 233 -3.61 2.39 -0.24
N SER A 234 -2.83 3.44 -0.47
CA SER A 234 -2.10 4.20 0.55
C SER A 234 -2.91 5.33 1.18
N ASN A 235 -4.16 5.56 0.76
CA ASN A 235 -4.98 6.72 1.13
C ASN A 235 -4.23 8.05 0.89
N VAL A 236 -3.64 8.20 -0.29
CA VAL A 236 -2.99 9.44 -0.72
C VAL A 236 -3.96 10.21 -1.62
N PRO A 237 -4.33 11.45 -1.29
CA PRO A 237 -5.01 12.34 -2.24
C PRO A 237 -4.11 12.56 -3.46
N PHE A 238 -4.60 12.15 -4.63
CA PHE A 238 -3.76 12.04 -5.82
C PHE A 238 -4.30 12.87 -6.99
N THR A 239 -3.44 13.69 -7.58
CA THR A 239 -3.71 14.41 -8.83
C THR A 239 -3.21 13.60 -10.02
N THR A 240 -4.08 13.37 -11.01
CA THR A 240 -3.71 12.70 -12.26
C THR A 240 -4.45 13.32 -13.44
N GLY A 241 -4.34 12.74 -14.63
CA GLY A 241 -4.97 13.31 -15.80
C GLY A 241 -4.55 12.68 -17.11
N VAL A 242 -5.16 13.14 -18.19
CA VAL A 242 -4.88 12.74 -19.57
C VAL A 242 -4.24 13.89 -20.34
N LEU A 243 -3.34 13.56 -21.26
CA LEU A 243 -2.70 14.48 -22.19
C LEU A 243 -3.23 14.15 -23.59
N ILE A 244 -4.03 15.04 -24.17
CA ILE A 244 -4.67 14.84 -25.47
C ILE A 244 -3.85 15.48 -26.59
N GLY A 245 -3.81 14.84 -27.76
CA GLY A 245 -3.14 15.32 -28.97
C GLY A 245 -1.72 14.79 -29.15
N ILE A 246 -1.30 13.75 -28.41
CA ILE A 246 0.05 13.18 -28.51
C ILE A 246 0.15 12.00 -29.50
N GLY A 247 -0.97 11.60 -30.10
CA GLY A 247 -1.04 10.56 -31.13
C GLY A 247 -1.99 9.41 -30.80
N GLU A 248 -2.69 9.49 -29.68
CA GLU A 248 -3.71 8.55 -29.22
C GLU A 248 -5.01 8.64 -30.06
N SER A 249 -5.71 7.52 -30.20
CA SER A 249 -7.04 7.46 -30.82
C SER A 249 -8.13 7.90 -29.84
N TYR A 250 -9.34 8.15 -30.34
CA TYR A 250 -10.47 8.50 -29.49
C TYR A 250 -10.88 7.34 -28.55
N GLU A 251 -10.72 6.09 -29.00
CA GLU A 251 -10.94 4.90 -28.18
C GLU A 251 -9.90 4.81 -27.05
N GLU A 252 -8.63 5.11 -27.33
CA GLU A 252 -7.56 5.13 -26.31
C GLU A 252 -7.78 6.26 -25.29
N ARG A 253 -8.23 7.45 -25.74
CA ARG A 253 -8.64 8.55 -24.82
C ARG A 253 -9.80 8.11 -23.93
N ALA A 254 -10.81 7.46 -24.51
CA ALA A 254 -11.97 6.98 -23.77
C ALA A 254 -11.55 5.91 -22.74
N ASP A 255 -10.73 4.94 -23.14
CA ASP A 255 -10.22 3.90 -22.26
C ASP A 255 -9.46 4.50 -21.06
N ALA A 256 -8.58 5.48 -21.29
CA ALA A 256 -7.89 6.17 -20.20
C ALA A 256 -8.86 6.79 -19.18
N LEU A 257 -9.93 7.45 -19.63
CA LEU A 257 -10.96 7.99 -18.74
C LEU A 257 -11.73 6.89 -17.99
N PHE A 258 -12.00 5.75 -18.62
CA PHE A 258 -12.62 4.61 -17.95
C PHE A 258 -11.69 3.94 -16.92
N GLN A 259 -10.39 3.88 -17.16
CA GLN A 259 -9.42 3.42 -16.17
C GLN A 259 -9.37 4.36 -14.96
N LEU A 260 -9.35 5.67 -15.18
CA LEU A 260 -9.46 6.66 -14.10
C LEU A 260 -10.77 6.50 -13.32
N ARG A 261 -11.90 6.28 -14.00
CA ARG A 261 -13.18 5.97 -13.35
C ARG A 261 -13.12 4.71 -12.49
N ARG A 262 -12.51 3.63 -13.00
CA ARG A 262 -12.36 2.36 -12.27
C ARG A 262 -11.58 2.58 -10.98
N ILE A 263 -10.42 3.24 -11.08
CA ILE A 263 -9.56 3.55 -9.93
C ILE A 263 -10.33 4.44 -8.94
N GLN A 264 -11.01 5.48 -9.41
CA GLN A 264 -11.75 6.37 -8.53
C GLN A 264 -12.92 5.67 -7.82
N ARG A 265 -13.65 4.80 -8.50
CA ARG A 265 -14.72 4.00 -7.86
C ARG A 265 -14.16 3.06 -6.79
N GLN A 266 -13.00 2.46 -7.06
CA GLN A 266 -12.41 1.46 -6.17
C GLN A 266 -11.75 2.08 -4.93
N TYR A 267 -11.01 3.19 -5.12
CA TYR A 267 -10.14 3.74 -4.09
C TYR A 267 -10.54 5.13 -3.60
N GLN A 268 -11.29 5.91 -4.39
CA GLN A 268 -11.72 7.28 -4.07
C GLN A 268 -10.56 8.24 -3.74
N SER A 269 -9.37 7.99 -4.29
CA SER A 269 -8.15 8.75 -4.04
C SER A 269 -7.86 9.84 -5.06
N ILE A 270 -8.43 9.76 -6.27
CA ILE A 270 -8.23 10.76 -7.29
C ILE A 270 -9.02 12.01 -6.87
N GLN A 271 -8.29 13.03 -6.45
CA GLN A 271 -8.88 14.30 -6.06
C GLN A 271 -9.12 15.22 -7.25
N GLU A 272 -8.33 15.04 -8.31
CA GLU A 272 -8.33 15.89 -9.50
C GLU A 272 -7.95 15.08 -10.74
N VAL A 273 -8.70 15.31 -11.83
CA VAL A 273 -8.40 14.83 -13.17
C VAL A 273 -8.12 16.02 -14.08
N ILE A 274 -6.86 16.16 -14.48
CA ILE A 274 -6.38 17.15 -15.43
C ILE A 274 -6.69 16.66 -16.84
N VAL A 275 -7.37 17.48 -17.64
CA VAL A 275 -7.49 17.30 -19.08
C VAL A 275 -6.65 18.39 -19.73
N GLN A 276 -5.48 18.00 -20.26
CA GLN A 276 -4.52 18.92 -20.83
C GLN A 276 -4.34 18.65 -22.32
N ASN A 277 -4.35 19.69 -23.14
CA ASN A 277 -4.00 19.62 -24.55
C ASN A 277 -2.49 19.69 -24.77
N PHE A 278 -2.01 18.89 -25.72
CA PHE A 278 -0.68 18.98 -26.28
C PHE A 278 -0.55 20.26 -27.11
N ARG A 279 0.58 20.94 -26.93
CA ARG A 279 1.01 22.10 -27.71
C ARG A 279 2.39 21.80 -28.29
N ALA A 280 2.52 21.95 -29.59
CA ALA A 280 3.75 21.68 -30.31
C ALA A 280 4.83 22.72 -29.98
N LYS A 281 6.05 22.24 -29.72
CA LYS A 281 7.17 23.08 -29.29
C LYS A 281 8.35 22.94 -30.25
N PRO A 282 8.99 24.04 -30.68
CA PRO A 282 10.05 24.02 -31.70
C PRO A 282 11.22 23.10 -31.36
N ASP A 283 11.60 23.02 -30.08
CA ASP A 283 12.79 22.29 -29.60
C ASP A 283 12.50 20.82 -29.24
N THR A 284 11.41 20.25 -29.76
CA THR A 284 10.99 18.88 -29.46
C THR A 284 11.02 17.99 -30.71
N ALA A 285 11.07 16.68 -30.50
CA ALA A 285 10.93 15.72 -31.60
C ALA A 285 9.53 15.78 -32.22
N MET A 286 8.52 16.21 -31.45
CA MET A 286 7.13 16.40 -31.89
C MET A 286 6.82 17.81 -32.42
N ARG A 287 7.82 18.64 -32.74
CA ARG A 287 7.61 20.01 -33.24
C ARG A 287 6.72 20.14 -34.50
N ALA A 288 6.57 19.05 -35.26
CA ALA A 288 5.78 19.00 -36.50
C ALA A 288 4.38 18.40 -36.29
N MET A 289 4.06 17.94 -35.08
CA MET A 289 2.71 17.46 -34.73
C MET A 289 1.77 18.66 -34.56
N PRO A 290 0.50 18.57 -35.00
CA PRO A 290 -0.46 19.63 -34.76
C PRO A 290 -0.80 19.74 -33.26
N ASP A 291 -1.16 20.95 -32.84
CA ASP A 291 -1.75 21.18 -31.52
C ASP A 291 -3.09 20.43 -31.38
N ALA A 292 -3.44 20.06 -30.15
CA ALA A 292 -4.82 19.68 -29.86
C ALA A 292 -5.70 20.95 -29.82
N GLU A 293 -6.67 20.99 -30.74
CA GLU A 293 -7.61 22.09 -30.91
C GLU A 293 -8.49 22.34 -29.67
N LEU A 294 -8.97 23.56 -29.48
CA LEU A 294 -9.78 23.91 -28.30
C LEU A 294 -11.12 23.17 -28.25
N GLU A 295 -11.75 22.89 -29.40
CA GLU A 295 -12.95 22.04 -29.44
C GLU A 295 -12.66 20.58 -29.06
N GLU A 296 -11.44 20.09 -29.31
CA GLU A 296 -11.01 18.75 -28.84
C GLU A 296 -10.85 18.70 -27.34
N LEU A 297 -10.24 19.74 -26.77
CA LEU A 297 -10.12 19.90 -25.32
C LEU A 297 -11.50 19.96 -24.66
N ALA A 298 -12.39 20.82 -25.17
CA ALA A 298 -13.75 20.95 -24.66
C ALA A 298 -14.55 19.63 -24.77
N ALA A 299 -14.44 18.91 -25.88
CA ALA A 299 -15.08 17.60 -26.04
C ALA A 299 -14.55 16.60 -25.01
N CYS A 300 -13.23 16.55 -24.78
CA CYS A 300 -12.62 15.65 -23.82
C CYS A 300 -13.05 15.96 -22.37
N ILE A 301 -13.09 17.24 -21.99
CA ILE A 301 -13.58 17.69 -20.68
C ILE A 301 -15.04 17.26 -20.48
N ALA A 302 -15.90 17.48 -21.47
CA ALA A 302 -17.32 17.14 -21.36
C ALA A 302 -17.53 15.62 -21.27
N VAL A 303 -16.78 14.83 -22.04
CA VAL A 303 -16.81 13.36 -21.93
C VAL A 303 -16.27 12.89 -20.59
N ALA A 304 -15.16 13.45 -20.10
CA ALA A 304 -14.60 13.13 -18.79
C ALA A 304 -15.63 13.39 -17.67
N ARG A 305 -16.35 14.52 -17.73
CA ARG A 305 -17.43 14.85 -16.78
C ARG A 305 -18.55 13.82 -16.76
N HIS A 306 -18.96 13.32 -17.92
CA HIS A 306 -19.98 12.26 -18.02
C HIS A 306 -19.48 10.89 -17.53
N ILE A 307 -18.23 10.55 -17.80
CA ILE A 307 -17.64 9.26 -17.39
C ILE A 307 -17.37 9.23 -15.89
N LEU A 308 -16.72 10.26 -15.37
CA LEU A 308 -16.27 10.33 -13.97
C LEU A 308 -17.38 10.77 -13.02
N GLY A 309 -18.38 11.48 -13.53
CA GLY A 309 -19.58 11.87 -12.79
C GLY A 309 -19.47 13.21 -12.04
N PRO A 310 -20.50 13.54 -11.24
CA PRO A 310 -20.61 14.85 -10.58
C PRO A 310 -19.57 15.07 -9.48
N ALA A 311 -19.11 14.01 -8.81
CA ALA A 311 -18.15 14.14 -7.69
C ALA A 311 -16.69 14.37 -8.14
N ALA A 312 -16.38 14.16 -9.43
CA ALA A 312 -15.03 14.34 -9.93
C ALA A 312 -14.65 15.83 -10.00
N ARG A 313 -13.39 16.16 -9.78
CA ARG A 313 -12.86 17.52 -10.01
C ARG A 313 -12.06 17.50 -11.29
N ILE A 314 -12.51 18.29 -12.26
CA ILE A 314 -11.97 18.27 -13.62
C ILE A 314 -11.32 19.62 -13.86
N GLN A 315 -10.02 19.53 -14.13
CA GLN A 315 -9.14 20.67 -14.28
C GLN A 315 -8.69 20.82 -15.73
N ALA A 316 -8.62 22.05 -16.22
CA ALA A 316 -7.93 22.38 -17.48
C ALA A 316 -7.01 23.59 -17.24
N PRO A 317 -5.73 23.56 -17.65
CA PRO A 317 -4.81 24.67 -17.39
C PRO A 317 -5.22 25.97 -18.10
N PRO A 318 -5.42 27.10 -17.39
CA PRO A 318 -5.98 28.32 -17.96
C PRO A 318 -5.03 29.03 -18.93
N ASN A 319 -3.72 28.77 -18.86
CA ASN A 319 -2.73 29.29 -19.80
C ASN A 319 -2.76 28.58 -21.17
N LEU A 320 -3.46 27.44 -21.30
CA LEU A 320 -3.50 26.63 -22.52
C LEU A 320 -4.84 26.71 -23.28
N VAL A 321 -5.79 27.51 -22.80
CA VAL A 321 -7.15 27.67 -23.36
C VAL A 321 -7.34 28.96 -24.15
N ASP A 322 -6.25 29.72 -24.35
CA ASP A 322 -6.25 31.02 -25.03
C ASP A 322 -7.32 31.98 -24.43
N ALA A 323 -8.24 32.53 -25.22
CA ALA A 323 -9.31 33.43 -24.75
C ALA A 323 -10.64 32.70 -24.49
N GLU A 324 -10.70 31.38 -24.67
CA GLU A 324 -11.94 30.58 -24.71
C GLU A 324 -12.37 30.06 -23.32
N TYR A 325 -12.26 30.88 -22.27
CA TYR A 325 -12.62 30.50 -20.90
C TYR A 325 -14.06 29.98 -20.79
N ALA A 326 -15.01 30.66 -21.43
CA ALA A 326 -16.43 30.31 -21.41
C ALA A 326 -16.71 28.94 -22.07
N LEU A 327 -15.96 28.57 -23.11
CA LEU A 327 -16.07 27.25 -23.75
C LEU A 327 -15.67 26.14 -22.76
N ILE A 328 -14.55 26.35 -22.06
CA ILE A 328 -13.98 25.36 -21.15
C ILE A 328 -14.82 25.23 -19.88
N VAL A 329 -15.28 26.35 -19.31
CA VAL A 329 -16.28 26.34 -18.23
C VAL A 329 -17.54 25.64 -18.72
N GLY A 330 -18.07 25.98 -19.90
CA GLY A 330 -19.24 25.34 -20.49
C GLY A 330 -19.07 23.84 -20.71
N ALA A 331 -17.86 23.35 -20.97
CA ALA A 331 -17.54 21.93 -21.12
C ALA A 331 -17.60 21.15 -19.79
N GLY A 332 -17.55 21.82 -18.63
CA GLY A 332 -17.80 21.18 -17.33
C GLY A 332 -16.59 21.07 -16.41
N ILE A 333 -15.55 21.89 -16.59
CA ILE A 333 -14.52 22.07 -15.54
C ILE A 333 -15.14 22.69 -14.29
N ASP A 334 -14.58 22.36 -13.14
CA ASP A 334 -14.85 23.04 -11.86
C ASP A 334 -13.58 23.53 -11.17
N ASP A 335 -12.42 23.36 -11.79
CA ASP A 335 -11.13 23.81 -11.29
C ASP A 335 -10.23 24.33 -12.42
N TRP A 336 -9.51 25.42 -12.19
CA TRP A 336 -8.49 25.94 -13.11
C TRP A 336 -7.09 25.39 -12.82
N GLY A 337 -6.88 24.71 -11.70
CA GLY A 337 -5.60 24.16 -11.30
C GLY A 337 -4.70 25.16 -10.60
N GLY A 338 -3.41 24.82 -10.54
CA GLY A 338 -2.39 25.64 -9.90
C GLY A 338 -1.95 26.84 -10.75
N VAL A 339 -2.18 28.06 -10.27
CA VAL A 339 -1.77 29.32 -10.91
C VAL A 339 -0.72 30.01 -10.05
N SER A 340 0.38 30.44 -10.69
CA SER A 340 1.52 31.04 -9.99
C SER A 340 1.67 32.54 -10.30
N PRO A 341 1.70 33.42 -9.29
CA PRO A 341 2.02 34.84 -9.48
C PRO A 341 3.53 35.13 -9.57
N LEU A 342 4.39 34.13 -9.33
CA LEU A 342 5.84 34.31 -9.21
C LEU A 342 6.62 33.56 -10.29
N THR A 343 6.50 32.23 -10.27
CA THR A 343 7.25 31.33 -11.15
C THR A 343 6.51 31.08 -12.46
N PRO A 344 7.21 30.95 -13.60
CA PRO A 344 6.59 30.58 -14.86
C PRO A 344 6.07 29.13 -14.84
N ASP A 345 5.25 28.77 -15.83
CA ASP A 345 4.99 27.36 -16.12
C ASP A 345 6.28 26.74 -16.70
N HIS A 346 7.01 25.95 -15.92
CA HIS A 346 8.25 25.33 -16.41
C HIS A 346 8.00 24.20 -17.43
N VAL A 347 6.76 23.72 -17.57
CA VAL A 347 6.39 22.73 -18.58
C VAL A 347 6.05 23.42 -19.90
N ASN A 348 5.31 24.53 -19.86
CA ASN A 348 4.95 25.35 -21.03
C ASN A 348 5.39 26.81 -20.85
N PRO A 349 6.71 27.09 -20.80
CA PRO A 349 7.24 28.43 -20.49
C PRO A 349 6.82 29.51 -21.50
N GLU A 350 6.45 29.11 -22.71
CA GLU A 350 5.92 29.97 -23.78
C GLU A 350 4.47 30.41 -23.56
N ARG A 351 3.76 29.84 -22.57
CA ARG A 351 2.36 30.16 -22.21
C ARG A 351 2.28 30.59 -20.74
N PRO A 352 2.49 31.88 -20.42
CA PRO A 352 2.53 32.36 -19.04
C PRO A 352 1.17 32.22 -18.35
N TRP A 353 1.21 32.13 -17.01
CA TRP A 353 0.01 32.14 -16.18
C TRP A 353 -0.80 33.42 -16.38
N PRO A 354 -2.15 33.34 -16.43
CA PRO A 354 -2.97 34.55 -16.37
C PRO A 354 -2.84 35.21 -15.00
N HIS A 355 -3.03 36.54 -14.96
CA HIS A 355 -3.20 37.23 -13.68
C HIS A 355 -4.46 36.72 -12.97
N ILE A 356 -4.38 36.53 -11.65
CA ILE A 356 -5.49 35.99 -10.84
C ILE A 356 -6.75 36.87 -10.97
N ASP A 357 -6.61 38.19 -10.94
CA ASP A 357 -7.74 39.12 -11.12
C ASP A 357 -8.43 38.96 -12.48
N GLN A 358 -7.64 38.70 -13.53
CA GLN A 358 -8.16 38.42 -14.86
C GLN A 358 -8.89 37.08 -14.90
N LEU A 359 -8.33 36.04 -14.25
CA LEU A 359 -8.98 34.73 -14.15
C LEU A 359 -10.31 34.84 -13.39
N ALA A 360 -10.36 35.65 -12.32
CA ALA A 360 -11.58 35.92 -11.56
C ALA A 360 -12.64 36.64 -12.41
N GLU A 361 -12.24 37.67 -13.18
CA GLU A 361 -13.13 38.34 -14.14
C GLU A 361 -13.71 37.35 -15.15
N ARG A 362 -12.88 36.57 -15.82
CA ARG A 362 -13.32 35.58 -16.84
C ARG A 362 -14.23 34.50 -16.27
N THR A 363 -13.95 34.07 -15.03
CA THR A 363 -14.79 33.10 -14.31
C THR A 363 -16.17 33.70 -14.01
N ARG A 364 -16.22 34.96 -13.57
CA ARG A 364 -17.46 35.70 -13.32
C ARG A 364 -18.25 36.02 -14.58
N GLU A 365 -17.59 36.36 -15.68
CA GLU A 365 -18.23 36.49 -17.01
C GLU A 365 -18.93 35.20 -17.44
N SER A 366 -18.43 34.04 -16.98
CA SER A 366 -19.04 32.72 -17.22
C SER A 366 -20.11 32.34 -16.19
N GLY A 367 -20.42 33.22 -15.23
CA GLY A 367 -21.45 33.03 -14.21
C GLY A 367 -21.01 32.32 -12.93
N PHE A 368 -19.69 32.22 -12.68
CA PHE A 368 -19.12 31.53 -11.51
C PHE A 368 -18.28 32.47 -10.63
N GLU A 369 -18.20 32.16 -9.35
CA GLU A 369 -17.25 32.78 -8.42
C GLU A 369 -15.93 32.00 -8.44
N LEU A 370 -14.80 32.70 -8.53
CA LEU A 370 -13.49 32.07 -8.41
C LEU A 370 -13.07 32.03 -6.93
N ARG A 371 -12.76 30.85 -6.39
CA ARG A 371 -12.29 30.69 -5.01
C ARG A 371 -10.99 29.92 -4.91
N GLU A 372 -10.12 30.34 -4.01
CA GLU A 372 -8.86 29.64 -3.76
C GLU A 372 -9.13 28.36 -2.96
N ARG A 373 -8.50 27.25 -3.38
CA ARG A 373 -8.41 26.00 -2.62
C ARG A 373 -6.95 25.75 -2.21
N LEU A 374 -6.77 24.85 -1.24
CA LEU A 374 -5.45 24.31 -0.96
C LEU A 374 -5.05 23.28 -2.02
N THR A 375 -3.82 22.79 -1.91
CA THR A 375 -3.33 21.72 -2.78
C THR A 375 -4.11 20.42 -2.60
N VAL A 376 -4.57 20.16 -1.37
CA VAL A 376 -5.51 19.08 -1.04
C VAL A 376 -6.93 19.62 -1.10
N TYR A 377 -7.84 18.85 -1.72
CA TYR A 377 -9.22 19.27 -1.90
C TYR A 377 -10.05 19.20 -0.59
N PRO A 378 -11.08 20.06 -0.42
CA PRO A 378 -11.91 20.12 0.78
C PRO A 378 -12.48 18.77 1.23
N GLU A 379 -12.86 17.93 0.27
CA GLU A 379 -13.42 16.61 0.53
C GLU A 379 -12.45 15.70 1.30
N PHE A 380 -11.14 15.85 1.11
CA PHE A 380 -10.11 15.08 1.84
C PHE A 380 -9.77 15.70 3.20
N ILE A 381 -9.84 17.03 3.31
CA ILE A 381 -9.70 17.74 4.59
C ILE A 381 -10.81 17.32 5.55
N ALA A 382 -12.06 17.27 5.07
CA ALA A 382 -13.21 16.85 5.85
C ALA A 382 -13.14 15.37 6.28
N ARG A 383 -12.56 14.50 5.44
CA ARG A 383 -12.35 13.08 5.78
C ARG A 383 -11.25 12.86 6.82
N GLY A 384 -10.23 13.73 6.85
CA GLY A 384 -9.13 13.63 7.81
C GLY A 384 -8.31 12.33 7.65
N GLU A 385 -7.97 11.69 8.76
CA GLU A 385 -7.28 10.40 8.74
C GLU A 385 -8.15 9.29 8.11
N PRO A 386 -7.61 8.39 7.28
CA PRO A 386 -6.18 8.20 6.97
C PRO A 386 -5.68 8.99 5.75
N TRP A 387 -6.46 9.92 5.18
CA TRP A 387 -6.09 10.65 3.95
C TRP A 387 -5.04 11.73 4.17
N LEU A 388 -5.11 12.39 5.33
CA LEU A 388 -4.09 13.31 5.80
C LEU A 388 -3.30 12.64 6.93
N ASP A 389 -1.99 12.66 6.82
CA ASP A 389 -1.11 12.24 7.90
C ASP A 389 -1.28 13.19 9.10
N PRO A 390 -1.30 12.69 10.35
CA PRO A 390 -1.39 13.54 11.54
C PRO A 390 -0.38 14.68 11.58
N ARG A 391 0.83 14.50 11.03
CA ARG A 391 1.88 15.53 10.96
C ARG A 391 1.49 16.72 10.09
N LEU A 392 0.61 16.51 9.09
CA LEU A 392 0.14 17.56 8.19
C LEU A 392 -1.07 18.33 8.73
N LEU A 393 -1.81 17.78 9.70
CA LEU A 393 -3.06 18.37 10.18
C LEU A 393 -2.86 19.81 10.71
N PRO A 394 -1.81 20.14 11.50
CA PRO A 394 -1.58 21.52 11.92
C PRO A 394 -1.36 22.48 10.74
N HIS A 395 -0.53 22.07 9.77
CA HIS A 395 -0.22 22.89 8.60
C HIS A 395 -1.46 23.11 7.70
N VAL A 396 -2.25 22.07 7.46
CA VAL A 396 -3.48 22.16 6.65
C VAL A 396 -4.53 23.02 7.35
N ARG A 397 -4.78 22.79 8.65
CA ARG A 397 -5.75 23.59 9.44
C ARG A 397 -5.36 25.06 9.57
N ALA A 398 -4.06 25.36 9.53
CA ALA A 398 -3.57 26.73 9.51
C ALA A 398 -3.91 27.48 8.21
N LEU A 399 -4.35 26.80 7.15
CA LEU A 399 -4.65 27.44 5.86
C LEU A 399 -6.08 27.16 5.37
N ALA A 400 -6.72 26.12 5.88
CA ALA A 400 -8.08 25.73 5.51
C ALA A 400 -9.13 26.51 6.30
N ASP A 401 -10.20 26.90 5.62
CA ASP A 401 -11.43 27.38 6.23
C ASP A 401 -12.15 26.20 6.90
N PRO A 402 -12.53 26.29 8.18
CA PRO A 402 -13.08 25.15 8.92
C PRO A 402 -14.49 24.76 8.49
N GLU A 403 -15.25 25.65 7.84
CA GLU A 403 -16.61 25.37 7.39
C GLU A 403 -16.63 24.75 5.99
N THR A 404 -15.82 25.32 5.09
CA THR A 404 -15.84 24.98 3.66
C THR A 404 -14.70 24.06 3.23
N GLY A 405 -13.61 24.00 4.00
CA GLY A 405 -12.36 23.34 3.62
C GLY A 405 -11.58 24.04 2.49
N LEU A 406 -12.08 25.16 1.95
CA LEU A 406 -11.36 25.98 0.97
C LEU A 406 -10.21 26.73 1.63
N ALA A 407 -9.35 27.38 0.84
CA ALA A 407 -8.28 28.20 1.41
C ALA A 407 -8.85 29.46 2.08
N ARG A 408 -8.32 29.81 3.25
CA ARG A 408 -8.57 31.11 3.87
C ARG A 408 -7.82 32.19 3.09
N GLU A 409 -8.54 33.07 2.41
CA GLU A 409 -7.93 34.07 1.50
C GLU A 409 -6.90 34.97 2.22
N ASP A 410 -7.22 35.40 3.44
CA ASP A 410 -6.37 36.27 4.26
C ASP A 410 -5.26 35.53 5.03
N ALA A 411 -5.24 34.19 5.00
CA ALA A 411 -4.21 33.43 5.71
C ALA A 411 -2.89 33.44 4.93
N LEU A 412 -1.86 34.02 5.55
CA LEU A 412 -0.49 33.85 5.10
C LEU A 412 0.09 32.54 5.66
N PRO A 413 0.81 31.77 4.84
CA PRO A 413 1.50 30.58 5.32
C PRO A 413 2.63 30.98 6.28
N GLU A 414 2.65 30.33 7.43
CA GLU A 414 3.71 30.48 8.43
C GLU A 414 4.29 29.11 8.75
N GLY A 415 5.62 29.07 8.85
CA GLY A 415 6.35 27.85 9.17
C GLY A 415 5.97 27.31 10.56
N LEU A 416 5.72 26.01 10.63
CA LEU A 416 5.52 25.30 11.90
C LEU A 416 6.62 24.24 12.03
N PRO A 417 7.23 24.04 13.23
CA PRO A 417 8.24 23.01 13.41
C PRO A 417 7.74 21.64 12.97
N TRP A 418 8.55 20.92 12.21
CA TRP A 418 8.28 19.54 11.84
C TRP A 418 8.52 18.67 13.06
N GLN A 419 7.44 18.25 13.69
CA GLN A 419 7.50 17.33 14.81
C GLN A 419 7.20 15.93 14.29
N GLU A 420 8.18 15.04 14.34
CA GLU A 420 7.85 13.62 14.51
C GLU A 420 7.03 13.53 15.80
N PRO A 421 5.91 12.78 15.83
CA PRO A 421 5.12 12.66 17.05
C PRO A 421 6.03 12.20 18.19
N ASP A 422 6.25 13.10 19.16
CA ASP A 422 7.10 12.90 20.33
C ASP A 422 6.32 12.20 21.45
N GLU A 423 5.34 11.36 21.09
CA GLU A 423 4.67 10.52 22.07
C GLU A 423 5.64 9.41 22.49
N GLY A 424 6.33 9.65 23.60
CA GLY A 424 7.10 8.60 24.27
C GLY A 424 6.20 7.40 24.59
N PHE A 425 6.80 6.21 24.66
CA PHE A 425 6.16 4.96 25.11
C PHE A 425 5.64 5.09 26.55
N THR A 426 4.49 5.73 26.69
CA THR A 426 3.75 5.84 27.94
C THR A 426 2.59 4.85 27.89
N ALA A 427 2.36 4.17 29.01
CA ALA A 427 1.29 3.20 29.10
C ALA A 427 -0.07 3.89 28.88
N THR A 428 -0.83 3.47 27.87
CA THR A 428 -2.16 4.00 27.57
C THR A 428 -3.15 2.87 27.28
N GLY A 429 -4.42 3.11 27.58
CA GLY A 429 -5.49 2.16 27.30
C GLY A 429 -5.49 0.89 28.17
N ARG A 430 -6.10 -0.20 27.68
CA ARG A 430 -6.32 -1.46 28.42
C ARG A 430 -5.08 -2.37 28.41
N THR A 431 -4.00 -1.93 29.03
CA THR A 431 -2.69 -2.63 29.02
C THR A 431 -2.68 -4.01 29.71
N ASP A 432 -3.75 -4.38 30.43
CA ASP A 432 -3.96 -5.70 31.02
C ASP A 432 -4.82 -6.65 30.17
N LEU A 433 -5.14 -6.28 28.91
CA LEU A 433 -5.99 -7.07 27.99
C LEU A 433 -5.54 -8.53 27.86
N HIS A 434 -4.24 -8.79 27.85
CA HIS A 434 -3.66 -10.14 27.79
C HIS A 434 -4.13 -11.08 28.90
N ARG A 435 -4.46 -10.53 30.08
CA ARG A 435 -4.98 -11.27 31.23
C ARG A 435 -6.51 -11.30 31.24
N THR A 436 -7.15 -10.20 30.87
CA THR A 436 -8.61 -10.07 30.96
C THR A 436 -9.34 -10.67 29.77
N ILE A 437 -8.70 -10.88 28.61
CA ILE A 437 -9.37 -11.41 27.41
C ILE A 437 -9.93 -12.83 27.63
N ASP A 438 -9.29 -13.65 28.48
CA ASP A 438 -9.75 -15.00 28.79
C ASP A 438 -10.91 -15.04 29.80
N THR A 439 -11.00 -14.04 30.67
CA THR A 439 -11.98 -13.99 31.76
C THR A 439 -13.18 -13.07 31.46
N GLU A 440 -12.92 -11.88 30.90
CA GLU A 440 -13.91 -10.84 30.61
C GLU A 440 -14.32 -10.81 29.13
N GLY A 441 -13.48 -11.34 28.23
CA GLY A 441 -13.74 -11.31 26.79
C GLY A 441 -13.58 -9.92 26.14
N ARG A 442 -14.00 -9.82 24.88
CA ARG A 442 -13.96 -8.58 24.07
C ARG A 442 -15.14 -7.67 24.40
N THR A 443 -14.94 -6.35 24.37
CA THR A 443 -16.04 -5.38 24.50
C THR A 443 -16.97 -5.40 23.26
N GLY A 444 -18.28 -5.19 23.47
CA GLY A 444 -19.33 -5.41 22.45
C GLY A 444 -19.58 -4.22 21.50
N ASP A 445 -18.88 -3.10 21.67
CA ASP A 445 -19.06 -1.91 20.82
C ASP A 445 -18.62 -2.20 19.38
N ARG A 446 -19.59 -2.18 18.46
CA ARG A 446 -19.33 -2.31 17.02
C ARG A 446 -19.13 -0.92 16.41
N ARG A 447 -18.21 -0.82 15.45
CA ARG A 447 -17.90 0.40 14.71
C ARG A 447 -19.15 1.01 14.05
N ALA A 448 -19.29 2.33 14.16
CA ALA A 448 -20.40 3.08 13.56
C ALA A 448 -20.22 3.40 12.06
N ASP A 449 -19.01 3.23 11.51
CA ASP A 449 -18.59 3.68 10.17
C ASP A 449 -18.14 2.53 9.22
N PHE A 450 -18.67 1.32 9.44
CA PHE A 450 -18.22 0.06 8.81
C PHE A 450 -18.06 0.13 7.28
N ASP A 451 -18.92 0.84 6.56
CA ASP A 451 -18.92 0.88 5.09
C ASP A 451 -17.92 1.87 4.48
N ALA A 452 -17.57 2.96 5.17
CA ALA A 452 -16.67 3.99 4.64
C ALA A 452 -15.18 3.55 4.68
N VAL A 453 -14.83 2.75 5.68
CA VAL A 453 -13.43 2.42 6.02
C VAL A 453 -12.89 1.30 5.15
N TYR A 454 -13.73 0.31 4.86
CA TYR A 454 -13.30 -0.91 4.17
C TYR A 454 -13.51 -0.89 2.65
N GLY A 455 -14.13 0.18 2.12
CA GLY A 455 -14.36 0.41 0.69
C GLY A 455 -15.67 -0.19 0.17
N ASP A 456 -15.88 -0.04 -1.14
CA ASP A 456 -17.06 -0.56 -1.82
C ASP A 456 -17.07 -2.10 -1.80
N TRP A 457 -17.94 -2.66 -0.95
CA TRP A 457 -18.10 -4.10 -0.80
C TRP A 457 -18.68 -4.79 -2.05
N GLU A 458 -19.42 -4.07 -2.89
CA GLU A 458 -20.03 -4.64 -4.08
C GLU A 458 -18.97 -4.93 -5.15
N ALA A 459 -18.05 -3.98 -5.36
CA ALA A 459 -16.89 -4.16 -6.23
C ALA A 459 -15.95 -5.30 -5.76
N LEU A 460 -15.80 -5.49 -4.44
CA LEU A 460 -15.00 -6.59 -3.88
C LEU A 460 -15.65 -7.97 -4.09
N ARG A 461 -16.99 -8.07 -4.05
CA ARG A 461 -17.69 -9.34 -4.33
C ARG A 461 -17.50 -9.80 -5.77
N GLU A 462 -17.46 -8.88 -6.73
CA GLU A 462 -17.18 -9.20 -8.13
C GLU A 462 -15.75 -9.75 -8.31
N GLN A 463 -14.77 -9.20 -7.60
CA GLN A 463 -13.38 -9.68 -7.63
C GLN A 463 -13.19 -11.01 -6.89
N ALA A 464 -13.92 -11.24 -5.79
CA ALA A 464 -13.86 -12.48 -5.01
C ALA A 464 -14.73 -13.62 -5.60
N ALA A 465 -15.43 -13.39 -6.72
CA ALA A 465 -16.31 -14.38 -7.33
C ALA A 465 -15.51 -15.60 -7.82
N PRO A 466 -15.91 -16.83 -7.46
CA PRO A 466 -15.14 -18.02 -7.80
C PRO A 466 -15.10 -18.27 -9.32
N GLY A 467 -13.92 -18.07 -9.92
CA GLY A 467 -13.59 -18.50 -11.28
C GLY A 467 -13.00 -19.92 -11.29
N MET A 468 -13.72 -20.84 -11.92
CA MET A 468 -13.35 -22.22 -12.28
C MET A 468 -13.29 -23.27 -11.16
N VAL A 469 -14.21 -24.24 -11.28
CA VAL A 469 -14.21 -25.53 -10.55
C VAL A 469 -13.39 -26.53 -11.38
N PRO A 470 -12.29 -27.11 -10.87
CA PRO A 470 -11.57 -28.16 -11.58
C PRO A 470 -12.39 -29.47 -11.58
N GLN A 471 -12.45 -30.12 -12.74
CA GLN A 471 -12.97 -31.49 -12.87
C GLN A 471 -11.96 -32.48 -12.27
N ARG A 472 -12.46 -33.47 -11.51
CA ARG A 472 -11.66 -34.57 -10.96
C ARG A 472 -11.01 -35.38 -12.11
N ILE A 473 -9.71 -35.61 -12.00
CA ILE A 473 -8.97 -36.60 -12.79
C ILE A 473 -8.24 -37.53 -11.82
N ASP A 474 -8.71 -38.78 -11.69
CA ASP A 474 -8.20 -39.76 -10.72
C ASP A 474 -6.83 -40.38 -11.12
N SER A 475 -6.38 -40.22 -12.38
CA SER A 475 -5.05 -40.69 -12.83
C SER A 475 -3.91 -39.81 -12.35
N ASP A 476 -4.12 -38.49 -12.39
CA ASP A 476 -3.06 -37.49 -12.20
C ASP A 476 -2.60 -37.44 -10.73
N VAL A 477 -3.53 -37.66 -9.79
CA VAL A 477 -3.22 -37.75 -8.35
C VAL A 477 -2.33 -38.96 -8.05
N ARG A 478 -2.53 -40.10 -8.73
CA ARG A 478 -1.70 -41.29 -8.51
C ARG A 478 -0.27 -41.07 -8.99
N GLU A 479 -0.09 -40.48 -10.16
CA GLU A 479 1.23 -40.13 -10.68
C GLU A 479 1.92 -39.09 -9.79
N ALA A 480 1.18 -38.06 -9.35
CA ALA A 480 1.69 -37.06 -8.43
C ALA A 480 2.12 -37.66 -7.07
N LEU A 481 1.34 -38.59 -6.50
CA LEU A 481 1.72 -39.31 -5.28
C LEU A 481 2.98 -40.15 -5.48
N ALA A 482 3.10 -40.85 -6.62
CA ALA A 482 4.30 -41.63 -6.93
C ALA A 482 5.54 -40.73 -7.07
N GLN A 483 5.40 -39.58 -7.75
CA GLN A 483 6.47 -38.59 -7.85
C GLN A 483 6.85 -38.01 -6.48
N ALA A 484 5.86 -37.67 -5.64
CA ALA A 484 6.09 -37.17 -4.29
C ALA A 484 6.82 -38.18 -3.39
N ALA A 485 6.54 -39.48 -3.56
CA ALA A 485 7.18 -40.55 -2.81
C ALA A 485 8.60 -40.88 -3.30
N ASP A 486 8.87 -40.76 -4.60
CA ASP A 486 10.18 -41.02 -5.20
C ASP A 486 11.14 -39.84 -5.03
N ASP A 487 10.73 -38.67 -5.52
CA ASP A 487 11.49 -37.44 -5.43
C ASP A 487 10.55 -36.21 -5.43
N PRO A 488 10.22 -35.66 -4.25
CA PRO A 488 9.32 -34.52 -4.14
C PRO A 488 9.89 -33.24 -4.78
N THR A 489 11.20 -33.15 -5.01
CA THR A 489 11.82 -31.97 -5.63
C THR A 489 11.48 -31.83 -7.11
N ARG A 490 10.97 -32.91 -7.74
CA ARG A 490 10.60 -32.98 -9.15
C ARG A 490 9.10 -32.83 -9.41
N LEU A 491 8.29 -32.54 -8.39
CA LEU A 491 6.86 -32.28 -8.54
C LEU A 491 6.61 -31.05 -9.42
N SER A 492 5.88 -31.26 -10.52
CA SER A 492 5.38 -30.16 -11.34
C SER A 492 4.27 -29.39 -10.62
N ASP A 493 3.96 -28.17 -11.08
CA ASP A 493 2.90 -27.36 -10.48
C ASP A 493 1.51 -27.99 -10.68
N ASP A 494 1.25 -28.66 -11.82
CA ASP A 494 0.00 -29.38 -12.05
C ASP A 494 -0.16 -30.57 -11.08
N GLN A 495 0.92 -31.32 -10.86
CA GLN A 495 0.93 -32.43 -9.89
C GLN A 495 0.75 -31.92 -8.46
N ALA A 496 1.45 -30.85 -8.09
CA ALA A 496 1.33 -30.24 -6.77
C ALA A 496 -0.10 -29.71 -6.53
N LEU A 497 -0.71 -29.08 -7.54
CA LEU A 497 -2.08 -28.59 -7.46
C LEU A 497 -3.09 -29.74 -7.32
N ALA A 498 -2.89 -30.85 -8.04
CA ALA A 498 -3.70 -32.05 -7.89
C ALA A 498 -3.62 -32.61 -6.46
N LEU A 499 -2.43 -32.68 -5.87
CA LEU A 499 -2.22 -33.11 -4.48
C LEU A 499 -2.84 -32.13 -3.46
N LEU A 500 -2.76 -30.82 -3.71
CA LEU A 500 -3.43 -29.80 -2.90
C LEU A 500 -4.95 -29.88 -2.98
N HIS A 501 -5.52 -30.65 -3.90
CA HIS A 501 -6.95 -30.99 -3.99
C HIS A 501 -7.28 -32.44 -3.53
N ALA A 502 -6.30 -33.23 -3.11
CA ALA A 502 -6.50 -34.61 -2.65
C ALA A 502 -7.45 -34.69 -1.44
N ASP A 503 -8.28 -35.74 -1.40
CA ASP A 503 -9.22 -36.00 -0.32
C ASP A 503 -9.33 -37.52 -0.08
N GLY A 504 -9.89 -37.91 1.07
CA GLY A 504 -10.05 -39.30 1.47
C GLY A 504 -8.74 -40.11 1.36
N PRO A 505 -8.76 -41.30 0.75
CA PRO A 505 -7.57 -42.17 0.68
C PRO A 505 -6.35 -41.54 0.00
N ALA A 506 -6.54 -40.64 -0.95
CA ALA A 506 -5.44 -39.95 -1.61
C ALA A 506 -4.74 -38.94 -0.67
N LEU A 507 -5.51 -38.25 0.17
CA LEU A 507 -4.97 -37.36 1.20
C LEU A 507 -4.26 -38.16 2.29
N ASP A 508 -4.80 -39.32 2.68
CA ASP A 508 -4.15 -40.20 3.65
C ASP A 508 -2.78 -40.69 3.15
N ALA A 509 -2.70 -41.07 1.86
CA ALA A 509 -1.44 -41.43 1.21
C ALA A 509 -0.46 -40.25 1.18
N LEU A 510 -0.92 -39.05 0.83
CA LEU A 510 -0.10 -37.84 0.84
C LEU A 510 0.46 -37.53 2.25
N CYS A 511 -0.38 -37.63 3.28
CA CYS A 511 0.04 -37.41 4.67
C CYS A 511 1.08 -38.46 5.10
N SER A 512 0.92 -39.72 4.71
CA SER A 512 1.91 -40.78 4.97
C SER A 512 3.24 -40.47 4.31
N ILE A 513 3.24 -40.08 3.02
CA ILE A 513 4.45 -39.68 2.29
C ILE A 513 5.13 -38.50 2.98
N ALA A 514 4.36 -37.48 3.38
CA ALA A 514 4.88 -36.34 4.09
C ALA A 514 5.46 -36.71 5.47
N ASP A 515 4.82 -37.62 6.21
CA ASP A 515 5.33 -38.06 7.51
C ASP A 515 6.60 -38.92 7.40
N ASP A 516 6.68 -39.79 6.38
CA ASP A 516 7.89 -40.55 6.06
C ASP A 516 9.04 -39.62 5.66
N LEU A 517 8.75 -38.63 4.80
CA LEU A 517 9.72 -37.61 4.39
C LEU A 517 10.19 -36.78 5.58
N ARG A 518 9.26 -36.38 6.46
CA ARG A 518 9.59 -35.71 7.71
C ARG A 518 10.52 -36.58 8.55
N ARG A 519 10.18 -37.85 8.77
CA ARG A 519 10.99 -38.78 9.57
C ARG A 519 12.40 -38.93 9.02
N ALA A 520 12.54 -39.03 7.70
CA ALA A 520 13.83 -39.08 7.03
C ALA A 520 14.64 -37.78 7.16
N THR A 521 13.96 -36.62 7.23
CA THR A 521 14.60 -35.30 7.25
C THR A 521 15.00 -34.84 8.66
N VAL A 522 14.11 -35.02 9.65
CA VAL A 522 14.26 -34.45 11.01
C VAL A 522 14.11 -35.48 12.14
N GLY A 523 13.85 -36.74 11.82
CA GLY A 523 13.70 -37.81 12.82
C GLY A 523 12.33 -37.84 13.51
N ASP A 524 12.30 -38.51 14.66
CA ASP A 524 11.05 -38.82 15.37
C ASP A 524 10.65 -37.74 16.39
N GLU A 525 11.57 -36.88 16.81
CA GLU A 525 11.34 -35.83 17.81
C GLU A 525 10.41 -34.72 17.29
N VAL A 526 9.53 -34.26 18.17
CA VAL A 526 8.73 -33.05 18.00
C VAL A 526 9.35 -31.94 18.83
N THR A 527 9.64 -30.81 18.21
CA THR A 527 10.26 -29.69 18.91
C THR A 527 9.22 -28.73 19.51
N TYR A 528 9.62 -28.01 20.56
CA TYR A 528 8.87 -26.90 21.13
C TYR A 528 9.83 -25.87 21.77
N ILE A 529 9.37 -24.64 21.95
CA ILE A 529 10.13 -23.56 22.60
C ILE A 529 9.39 -23.02 23.83
N VAL A 530 10.14 -22.60 24.85
CA VAL A 530 9.59 -21.80 25.95
C VAL A 530 9.78 -20.33 25.55
N THR A 531 8.68 -19.66 25.26
CA THR A 531 8.66 -18.32 24.66
C THR A 531 7.51 -17.49 25.23
N ARG A 532 7.65 -16.17 25.18
CA ARG A 532 6.57 -15.23 25.49
C ARG A 532 6.25 -14.35 24.29
N ASN A 533 4.98 -14.29 23.88
CA ASN A 533 4.55 -13.24 22.96
C ASN A 533 4.39 -11.92 23.75
N ILE A 534 4.90 -10.83 23.20
CA ILE A 534 4.69 -9.48 23.75
C ILE A 534 4.13 -8.62 22.64
N ASN A 535 2.85 -8.31 22.75
CA ASN A 535 2.23 -7.35 21.86
C ASN A 535 2.38 -5.93 22.43
N PHE A 536 3.34 -5.15 21.94
CA PHE A 536 3.66 -3.85 22.54
C PHE A 536 2.62 -2.75 22.25
N THR A 537 1.77 -2.94 21.24
CA THR A 537 0.58 -2.13 20.99
C THR A 537 -0.40 -2.88 20.10
N ASN A 538 -1.70 -2.62 20.24
CA ASN A 538 -2.71 -3.07 19.27
C ASN A 538 -3.28 -1.92 18.42
N VAL A 539 -2.80 -0.69 18.59
CA VAL A 539 -3.21 0.47 17.80
C VAL A 539 -2.62 0.38 16.40
N CYS A 540 -3.45 0.44 15.36
CA CYS A 540 -3.01 0.24 13.98
C CYS A 540 -3.85 1.04 12.97
N TYR A 541 -3.19 1.86 12.14
CA TYR A 541 -3.88 2.64 11.09
C TYR A 541 -4.08 1.88 9.77
N THR A 542 -3.43 0.72 9.57
CA THR A 542 -3.47 -0.02 8.29
C THR A 542 -4.86 -0.58 7.95
N GLY A 543 -5.64 -0.98 8.96
CA GLY A 543 -7.03 -1.43 8.79
C GLY A 543 -7.20 -2.77 8.05
N CYS A 544 -6.38 -3.78 8.35
CA CYS A 544 -6.51 -5.13 7.76
C CYS A 544 -7.91 -5.73 7.97
N ARG A 545 -8.60 -6.14 6.89
CA ARG A 545 -9.98 -6.65 6.94
C ARG A 545 -10.11 -8.02 7.62
N PHE A 546 -9.00 -8.75 7.78
CA PHE A 546 -8.98 -10.04 8.48
C PHE A 546 -8.57 -9.92 9.96
N CYS A 547 -8.00 -8.79 10.36
CA CYS A 547 -7.38 -8.64 11.67
C CYS A 547 -8.42 -8.15 12.68
N ALA A 548 -8.71 -8.98 13.68
CA ALA A 548 -9.56 -8.60 14.81
C ALA A 548 -8.78 -7.95 15.97
N PHE A 549 -7.45 -8.01 15.92
CA PHE A 549 -6.54 -7.48 16.94
C PHE A 549 -6.37 -5.94 16.83
N ALA A 550 -6.24 -5.44 15.60
CA ALA A 550 -6.03 -4.02 15.32
C ALA A 550 -7.17 -3.12 15.82
N GLN A 551 -6.83 -2.14 16.66
CA GLN A 551 -7.71 -1.12 17.21
C GLN A 551 -7.32 0.27 16.70
N ARG A 552 -8.28 1.21 16.64
CA ARG A 552 -7.98 2.64 16.56
C ARG A 552 -7.60 3.14 17.95
N ARG A 553 -6.84 4.24 18.02
CA ARG A 553 -6.45 4.86 19.30
C ARG A 553 -7.65 5.19 20.21
N THR A 554 -8.83 5.41 19.62
CA THR A 554 -10.07 5.73 20.33
C THR A 554 -10.92 4.50 20.68
N ASP A 555 -10.57 3.30 20.20
CA ASP A 555 -11.35 2.10 20.47
C ASP A 555 -11.14 1.65 21.92
N ALA A 556 -12.17 1.08 22.56
CA ALA A 556 -12.14 0.75 24.00
C ALA A 556 -11.06 -0.29 24.39
N ASP A 557 -10.76 -1.22 23.48
CA ASP A 557 -9.74 -2.25 23.69
C ASP A 557 -8.34 -1.81 23.22
N ALA A 558 -8.15 -0.55 22.81
CA ALA A 558 -6.84 -0.03 22.40
C ALA A 558 -5.86 0.05 23.57
N TYR A 559 -4.58 -0.27 23.32
CA TYR A 559 -3.50 -0.09 24.30
C TYR A 559 -2.11 0.03 23.64
N THR A 560 -1.19 0.64 24.39
CA THR A 560 0.25 0.68 24.10
C THR A 560 1.02 0.47 25.41
N LEU A 561 1.99 -0.46 25.42
CA LEU A 561 2.85 -0.76 26.57
C LEU A 561 4.01 0.24 26.68
N SER A 562 4.49 0.55 27.88
CA SER A 562 5.76 1.28 28.06
C SER A 562 6.98 0.38 27.80
N LEU A 563 8.16 0.99 27.59
CA LEU A 563 9.43 0.24 27.46
C LEU A 563 9.72 -0.63 28.69
N ASP A 564 9.51 -0.08 29.90
CA ASP A 564 9.66 -0.82 31.15
C ASP A 564 8.71 -2.02 31.21
N GLN A 565 7.46 -1.84 30.77
CA GLN A 565 6.47 -2.90 30.72
C GLN A 565 6.84 -4.01 29.73
N VAL A 566 7.51 -3.69 28.62
CA VAL A 566 8.05 -4.68 27.68
C VAL A 566 9.24 -5.41 28.30
N ALA A 567 10.18 -4.68 28.89
CA ALA A 567 11.36 -5.25 29.56
C ALA A 567 11.00 -6.13 30.76
N ASP A 568 10.04 -5.72 31.59
CA ASP A 568 9.51 -6.49 32.72
C ASP A 568 8.92 -7.83 32.25
N ARG A 569 8.16 -7.81 31.15
CA ARG A 569 7.58 -9.04 30.58
C ARG A 569 8.65 -10.00 30.07
N ALA A 570 9.71 -9.48 29.45
CA ALA A 570 10.85 -10.28 29.03
C ALA A 570 11.61 -10.87 30.22
N ALA A 571 11.80 -10.11 31.30
CA ALA A 571 12.43 -10.59 32.54
C ALA A 571 11.61 -11.70 33.19
N GLN A 572 10.30 -11.53 33.32
CA GLN A 572 9.38 -12.55 33.84
C GLN A 572 9.45 -13.84 33.01
N ALA A 573 9.48 -13.74 31.68
CA ALA A 573 9.60 -14.89 30.80
C ALA A 573 10.95 -15.61 31.01
N TRP A 574 12.04 -14.86 31.17
CA TRP A 574 13.37 -15.39 31.44
C TRP A 574 13.46 -16.15 32.76
N GLU A 575 12.78 -15.66 33.80
CA GLU A 575 12.72 -16.30 35.13
C GLU A 575 12.11 -17.70 35.08
N VAL A 576 11.15 -17.92 34.16
CA VAL A 576 10.47 -19.21 33.96
C VAL A 576 11.07 -20.03 32.82
N GLY A 577 12.31 -19.72 32.45
CA GLY A 577 13.12 -20.50 31.51
C GLY A 577 12.89 -20.22 30.03
N ALA A 578 12.17 -19.14 29.66
CA ALA A 578 12.06 -18.74 28.26
C ALA A 578 13.43 -18.38 27.68
N THR A 579 13.64 -18.77 26.41
CA THR A 579 14.83 -18.37 25.64
C THR A 579 14.52 -17.35 24.57
N GLU A 580 13.24 -17.05 24.34
CA GLU A 580 12.75 -16.15 23.30
C GLU A 580 11.63 -15.26 23.83
N VAL A 581 11.62 -14.01 23.36
CA VAL A 581 10.41 -13.19 23.27
C VAL A 581 10.07 -12.94 21.81
N CYS A 582 8.82 -13.22 21.44
CA CYS A 582 8.27 -12.91 20.13
C CYS A 582 7.47 -11.60 20.21
N MET A 583 7.97 -10.53 19.58
CA MET A 583 7.39 -9.18 19.77
C MET A 583 6.85 -8.58 18.49
N GLN A 584 5.58 -8.17 18.52
CA GLN A 584 4.87 -7.60 17.37
C GLN A 584 3.80 -6.61 17.82
N GLY A 585 3.55 -5.55 17.06
CA GLY A 585 2.54 -4.56 17.38
C GLY A 585 1.71 -4.11 16.18
N GLY A 586 0.69 -3.31 16.47
CA GLY A 586 0.01 -2.52 15.46
C GLY A 586 0.90 -1.41 14.88
N ILE A 587 0.55 -0.93 13.68
CA ILE A 587 1.24 0.20 13.05
C ILE A 587 0.70 1.50 13.65
N HIS A 588 1.23 1.87 14.82
CA HIS A 588 0.77 3.03 15.59
C HIS A 588 1.22 4.35 14.92
N PRO A 589 0.30 5.28 14.61
CA PRO A 589 0.65 6.53 13.91
C PRO A 589 1.60 7.43 14.73
N ASP A 590 1.45 7.42 16.05
CA ASP A 590 2.24 8.29 16.94
C ASP A 590 3.57 7.68 17.45
N LEU A 591 3.86 6.37 17.24
CA LEU A 591 5.13 5.80 17.74
C LEU A 591 6.33 6.26 16.89
N PRO A 592 7.38 6.89 17.43
CA PRO A 592 8.50 7.39 16.61
C PRO A 592 9.13 6.27 15.77
N GLY A 593 9.72 6.59 14.61
CA GLY A 593 10.36 5.57 13.76
C GLY A 593 11.46 4.76 14.44
N THR A 594 12.08 5.33 15.48
CA THR A 594 13.12 4.70 16.33
C THR A 594 12.56 3.81 17.43
N ALA A 595 11.25 3.83 17.68
CA ALA A 595 10.54 3.08 18.72
C ALA A 595 10.96 1.60 18.78
N TYR A 596 11.09 0.99 17.61
CA TYR A 596 11.48 -0.41 17.44
C TYR A 596 12.89 -0.69 17.98
N PHE A 597 13.84 0.23 17.79
CA PHE A 597 15.20 0.10 18.32
C PHE A 597 15.20 0.21 19.85
N ASP A 598 14.39 1.13 20.39
CA ASP A 598 14.30 1.34 21.83
C ASP A 598 13.64 0.15 22.54
N ILE A 599 12.64 -0.48 21.92
CA ILE A 599 12.05 -1.74 22.40
C ILE A 599 13.11 -2.85 22.47
N ALA A 600 13.87 -3.07 21.38
CA ALA A 600 14.90 -4.11 21.35
C ALA A 600 15.97 -3.86 22.42
N ARG A 601 16.42 -2.60 22.56
CA ARG A 601 17.42 -2.20 23.54
C ARG A 601 16.92 -2.40 24.97
N ALA A 602 15.68 -2.02 25.28
CA ALA A 602 15.09 -2.19 26.61
C ALA A 602 15.06 -3.67 27.05
N VAL A 603 14.74 -4.59 26.12
CA VAL A 603 14.79 -6.04 26.39
C VAL A 603 16.23 -6.49 26.63
N LYS A 604 17.19 -6.11 25.78
CA LYS A 604 18.60 -6.54 25.92
C LYS A 604 19.29 -5.95 27.14
N GLU A 605 18.97 -4.72 27.53
CA GLU A 605 19.49 -4.11 28.76
C GLU A 605 18.99 -4.84 30.01
N ARG A 606 17.72 -5.26 30.02
CA ARG A 606 17.14 -5.98 31.15
C ARG A 606 17.54 -7.45 31.18
N VAL A 607 17.55 -8.11 30.03
CA VAL A 607 17.81 -9.54 29.87
C VAL A 607 18.77 -9.77 28.68
N PRO A 608 20.09 -9.58 28.87
CA PRO A 608 21.06 -9.69 27.78
C PRO A 608 21.06 -11.04 27.04
N GLY A 609 20.68 -12.12 27.73
CA GLY A 609 20.62 -13.48 27.17
C GLY A 609 19.32 -13.82 26.43
N MET A 610 18.32 -12.94 26.42
CA MET A 610 17.03 -13.19 25.76
C MET A 610 17.18 -13.08 24.23
N HIS A 611 16.69 -14.07 23.48
CA HIS A 611 16.57 -13.96 22.03
C HIS A 611 15.37 -13.06 21.66
N VAL A 612 15.64 -11.99 20.92
CA VAL A 612 14.66 -11.01 20.46
C VAL A 612 14.22 -11.39 19.05
N HIS A 613 13.09 -12.12 18.95
CA HIS A 613 12.42 -12.43 17.69
C HIS A 613 11.35 -11.36 17.43
N ALA A 614 11.67 -10.32 16.66
CA ALA A 614 10.82 -9.13 16.61
C ALA A 614 10.71 -8.47 15.24
N PHE A 615 9.60 -7.76 15.09
CA PHE A 615 9.16 -6.92 13.97
C PHE A 615 8.86 -7.70 12.68
N SER A 616 7.58 -7.76 12.36
CA SER A 616 7.10 -8.21 11.06
C SER A 616 7.69 -7.35 9.94
N PRO A 617 7.76 -7.86 8.70
CA PRO A 617 8.18 -7.06 7.55
C PRO A 617 7.36 -5.77 7.34
N MET A 618 6.08 -5.75 7.76
CA MET A 618 5.27 -4.51 7.75
C MET A 618 5.81 -3.47 8.74
N GLU A 619 6.23 -3.88 9.93
CA GLU A 619 6.83 -2.99 10.93
C GLU A 619 8.21 -2.51 10.50
N VAL A 620 9.02 -3.37 9.88
CA VAL A 620 10.32 -2.98 9.30
C VAL A 620 10.13 -1.87 8.27
N VAL A 621 9.18 -2.02 7.34
CA VAL A 621 8.97 -1.02 6.28
C VAL A 621 8.36 0.26 6.83
N ASN A 622 7.44 0.16 7.78
CA ASN A 622 6.93 1.34 8.48
C ASN A 622 8.05 2.07 9.23
N GLY A 623 8.89 1.34 9.97
CA GLY A 623 10.04 1.90 10.67
C GLY A 623 11.01 2.61 9.72
N ALA A 624 11.44 1.93 8.65
CA ALA A 624 12.34 2.47 7.64
C ALA A 624 11.78 3.74 6.99
N SER A 625 10.50 3.72 6.59
CA SER A 625 9.81 4.87 5.99
C SER A 625 9.76 6.07 6.94
N ARG A 626 9.47 5.85 8.23
CA ARG A 626 9.38 6.91 9.24
C ARG A 626 10.72 7.50 9.62
N THR A 627 11.76 6.69 9.74
CA THR A 627 13.12 7.18 9.99
C THR A 627 13.76 7.77 8.72
N GLY A 628 13.17 7.54 7.55
CA GLY A 628 13.73 7.92 6.26
C GLY A 628 14.94 7.07 5.82
N LEU A 629 15.17 5.93 6.49
CA LEU A 629 16.27 5.00 6.22
C LEU A 629 15.89 3.99 5.14
N SER A 630 16.88 3.43 4.46
CA SER A 630 16.68 2.23 3.64
C SER A 630 16.29 1.01 4.51
N ILE A 631 15.65 0.00 3.94
CA ILE A 631 15.35 -1.27 4.65
C ILE A 631 16.63 -1.89 5.22
N ARG A 632 17.74 -1.83 4.46
CA ARG A 632 19.04 -2.35 4.88
C ARG A 632 19.59 -1.60 6.09
N ASP A 633 19.58 -0.27 6.06
CA ASP A 633 20.14 0.53 7.17
C ASP A 633 19.27 0.42 8.41
N TRP A 634 17.94 0.38 8.24
CA TRP A 634 17.02 0.17 9.34
C TRP A 634 17.25 -1.20 9.99
N LEU A 635 17.37 -2.29 9.21
CA LEU A 635 17.66 -3.62 9.76
C LEU A 635 19.04 -3.71 10.40
N THR A 636 20.03 -2.98 9.88
CA THR A 636 21.36 -2.87 10.47
C THR A 636 21.28 -2.19 11.84
N ALA A 637 20.60 -1.05 11.93
CA ALA A 637 20.36 -0.35 13.19
C ALA A 637 19.55 -1.19 14.19
N ALA A 638 18.53 -1.92 13.71
CA ALA A 638 17.75 -2.83 14.56
C ALA A 638 18.62 -3.96 15.14
N LYS A 639 19.50 -4.55 14.33
CA LYS A 639 20.46 -5.58 14.76
C LYS A 639 21.43 -5.01 15.81
N GLU A 640 21.96 -3.83 15.59
CA GLU A 640 22.82 -3.12 16.56
C GLU A 640 22.09 -2.80 17.86
N ALA A 641 20.78 -2.50 17.79
CA ALA A 641 19.94 -2.27 18.96
C ALA A 641 19.58 -3.55 19.73
N GLY A 642 19.85 -4.74 19.16
CA GLY A 642 19.64 -6.02 19.83
C GLY A 642 18.64 -6.97 19.18
N LEU A 643 18.20 -6.73 17.95
CA LEU A 643 17.36 -7.66 17.20
C LEU A 643 18.17 -8.91 16.77
N ASP A 644 17.67 -10.10 17.07
CA ASP A 644 18.37 -11.36 16.74
C ASP A 644 17.76 -12.10 15.52
N SER A 645 16.44 -12.03 15.33
CA SER A 645 15.74 -12.57 14.15
C SER A 645 14.38 -11.89 13.94
N ILE A 646 13.79 -12.03 12.73
CA ILE A 646 12.49 -11.43 12.41
C ILE A 646 11.39 -12.48 12.17
N PRO A 647 10.14 -12.25 12.63
CA PRO A 647 9.02 -13.15 12.37
C PRO A 647 8.51 -13.05 10.92
N GLY A 648 8.25 -14.19 10.29
CA GLY A 648 7.71 -14.30 8.91
C GLY A 648 6.24 -13.90 8.74
N THR A 649 5.67 -13.19 9.70
CA THR A 649 4.30 -12.68 9.68
C THR A 649 4.11 -11.58 8.63
N ALA A 650 2.90 -11.04 8.52
CA ALA A 650 2.48 -10.14 7.43
C ALA A 650 2.55 -10.77 6.02
N ALA A 651 2.96 -12.04 5.92
CA ALA A 651 3.00 -12.81 4.69
C ALA A 651 1.60 -13.26 4.25
N GLU A 652 0.72 -13.69 5.15
CA GLU A 652 -0.59 -14.33 4.87
C GLU A 652 -0.54 -15.26 3.65
N ILE A 653 -0.87 -14.71 2.48
CA ILE A 653 -0.59 -15.26 1.16
C ILE A 653 0.31 -14.26 0.42
N LEU A 654 1.37 -14.77 -0.22
CA LEU A 654 2.33 -13.97 -1.00
C LEU A 654 1.83 -13.87 -2.45
N ASP A 655 0.57 -13.46 -2.58
CA ASP A 655 -0.13 -13.23 -3.83
C ASP A 655 -0.95 -11.95 -3.66
N ASP A 656 -0.63 -10.95 -4.48
CA ASP A 656 -1.21 -9.62 -4.35
C ASP A 656 -2.74 -9.64 -4.61
N GLU A 657 -3.27 -10.55 -5.43
CA GLU A 657 -4.72 -10.73 -5.63
C GLU A 657 -5.44 -10.97 -4.29
N VAL A 658 -4.89 -11.88 -3.48
CA VAL A 658 -5.44 -12.21 -2.16
C VAL A 658 -5.18 -11.10 -1.15
N ARG A 659 -3.95 -10.53 -1.14
CA ARG A 659 -3.57 -9.48 -0.18
C ARG A 659 -4.47 -8.24 -0.28
N TRP A 660 -4.91 -7.88 -1.49
CA TRP A 660 -5.81 -6.74 -1.71
C TRP A 660 -7.23 -6.96 -1.21
N VAL A 661 -7.74 -8.18 -1.31
CA VAL A 661 -9.02 -8.53 -0.70
C VAL A 661 -8.89 -8.45 0.82
N LEU A 662 -7.77 -8.92 1.36
CA LEU A 662 -7.52 -8.91 2.80
C LEU A 662 -7.26 -7.52 3.38
N THR A 663 -6.67 -6.56 2.66
CA THR A 663 -6.32 -5.24 3.21
C THR A 663 -6.08 -4.20 2.10
N LYS A 664 -6.52 -2.95 2.30
CA LYS A 664 -6.26 -1.84 1.34
C LYS A 664 -4.81 -1.35 1.34
N GLY A 665 -4.13 -1.32 2.48
CA GLY A 665 -2.76 -0.78 2.63
C GLY A 665 -1.73 -1.79 3.15
N LYS A 666 -1.87 -3.08 2.85
CA LYS A 666 -0.89 -4.09 3.27
C LYS A 666 0.33 -4.04 2.35
N LEU A 667 1.50 -4.24 2.94
CA LEU A 667 2.77 -4.42 2.22
C LEU A 667 2.60 -5.32 0.98
N PRO A 668 2.96 -4.91 -0.24
CA PRO A 668 3.00 -5.80 -1.41
C PRO A 668 3.88 -7.03 -1.18
N ALA A 669 3.62 -8.13 -1.90
CA ALA A 669 4.43 -9.35 -1.77
C ALA A 669 5.91 -9.10 -2.09
N ALA A 670 6.21 -8.26 -3.09
CA ALA A 670 7.58 -7.90 -3.47
C ALA A 670 8.36 -7.23 -2.33
N ASP A 671 7.75 -6.25 -1.63
CA ASP A 671 8.42 -5.56 -0.52
C ASP A 671 8.60 -6.50 0.70
N TRP A 672 7.67 -7.44 0.93
CA TRP A 672 7.87 -8.50 1.94
C TRP A 672 9.10 -9.35 1.62
N ILE A 673 9.25 -9.74 0.36
CA ILE A 673 10.39 -10.52 -0.14
C ILE A 673 11.69 -9.73 0.02
N GLU A 674 11.69 -8.44 -0.30
CA GLU A 674 12.86 -7.56 -0.16
C GLU A 674 13.33 -7.47 1.30
N VAL A 675 12.41 -7.24 2.25
CA VAL A 675 12.75 -7.20 3.67
C VAL A 675 13.40 -8.50 4.13
N VAL A 676 12.80 -9.63 3.79
CA VAL A 676 13.28 -10.95 4.23
C VAL A 676 14.64 -11.28 3.63
N ARG A 677 14.82 -11.03 2.33
CA ARG A 677 16.12 -11.22 1.67
C ARG A 677 17.20 -10.32 2.27
N THR A 678 16.88 -9.05 2.49
CA THR A 678 17.81 -8.09 3.09
C THR A 678 18.19 -8.50 4.52
N ALA A 679 17.23 -8.96 5.32
CA ALA A 679 17.51 -9.49 6.66
C ALA A 679 18.48 -10.68 6.60
N HIS A 680 18.24 -11.63 5.69
CA HIS A 680 19.11 -12.80 5.50
C HIS A 680 20.52 -12.42 5.05
N GLU A 681 20.66 -11.47 4.13
CA GLU A 681 21.95 -10.94 3.68
C GLU A 681 22.73 -10.24 4.81
N LEU A 682 22.03 -9.62 5.76
CA LEU A 682 22.62 -9.04 6.98
C LEU A 682 22.89 -10.08 8.08
N GLY A 683 22.61 -11.36 7.81
CA GLY A 683 22.82 -12.48 8.73
C GLY A 683 21.73 -12.63 9.80
N LEU A 684 20.62 -11.89 9.71
CA LEU A 684 19.44 -12.14 10.53
C LEU A 684 18.69 -13.35 9.95
N ARG A 685 18.22 -14.24 10.83
CA ARG A 685 17.34 -15.34 10.43
C ARG A 685 15.88 -14.88 10.46
N SER A 686 15.00 -15.63 9.80
CA SER A 686 13.56 -15.38 9.92
C SER A 686 12.73 -16.66 9.95
N SER A 687 11.55 -16.58 10.56
CA SER A 687 10.52 -17.59 10.32
C SER A 687 9.79 -17.27 9.01
N SER A 688 8.99 -18.20 8.50
CA SER A 688 8.06 -17.97 7.37
C SER A 688 6.67 -18.43 7.77
N THR A 689 5.62 -17.74 7.32
CA THR A 689 4.24 -18.08 7.73
C THR A 689 3.27 -18.04 6.56
N MET A 690 2.23 -18.89 6.60
CA MET A 690 1.10 -18.79 5.68
C MET A 690 -0.21 -18.82 6.44
N MET A 691 -1.00 -17.74 6.32
CA MET A 691 -2.39 -17.73 6.77
C MET A 691 -3.28 -18.17 5.61
N TYR A 692 -4.12 -19.19 5.83
CA TYR A 692 -4.92 -19.81 4.78
C TYR A 692 -6.32 -20.19 5.27
N GLY A 693 -7.23 -20.45 4.33
CA GLY A 693 -8.62 -20.79 4.62
C GLY A 693 -9.56 -19.59 4.71
N HIS A 694 -9.16 -18.44 4.16
CA HIS A 694 -10.00 -17.25 3.95
C HIS A 694 -10.47 -17.20 2.48
N VAL A 695 -10.19 -16.11 1.78
CA VAL A 695 -10.51 -15.89 0.35
C VAL A 695 -9.53 -16.57 -0.61
N ASP A 696 -8.47 -17.19 -0.09
CA ASP A 696 -7.45 -17.91 -0.85
C ASP A 696 -7.95 -19.22 -1.47
N GLN A 697 -7.13 -19.78 -2.35
CA GLN A 697 -7.39 -21.00 -3.13
C GLN A 697 -6.11 -21.82 -3.22
N PRO A 698 -6.17 -23.13 -3.53
CA PRO A 698 -4.98 -23.99 -3.64
C PRO A 698 -3.85 -23.46 -4.53
N ARG A 699 -4.17 -22.79 -5.66
CA ARG A 699 -3.15 -22.13 -6.50
C ARG A 699 -2.34 -21.07 -5.75
N HIS A 700 -2.99 -20.34 -4.84
CA HIS A 700 -2.35 -19.31 -4.02
C HIS A 700 -1.43 -19.94 -2.97
N TRP A 701 -1.80 -21.09 -2.41
CA TRP A 701 -0.93 -21.85 -1.50
C TRP A 701 0.31 -22.36 -2.22
N LEU A 702 0.14 -22.93 -3.41
CA LEU A 702 1.25 -23.38 -4.25
C LEU A 702 2.20 -22.23 -4.57
N GLY A 703 1.68 -21.10 -5.06
CA GLY A 703 2.48 -19.91 -5.35
C GLY A 703 3.28 -19.45 -4.12
N HIS A 704 2.64 -19.36 -2.96
CA HIS A 704 3.31 -19.01 -1.71
C HIS A 704 4.45 -19.98 -1.35
N PHE A 705 4.22 -21.30 -1.42
CA PHE A 705 5.29 -22.28 -1.18
C PHE A 705 6.45 -22.16 -2.15
N ARG A 706 6.18 -21.93 -3.44
CA ARG A 706 7.23 -21.72 -4.46
C ARG A 706 8.05 -20.46 -4.17
N THR A 707 7.41 -19.38 -3.78
CA THR A 707 8.11 -18.14 -3.37
C THR A 707 9.02 -18.38 -2.18
N LEU A 708 8.54 -19.04 -1.12
CA LEU A 708 9.37 -19.34 0.06
C LEU A 708 10.54 -20.26 -0.29
N ALA A 709 10.31 -21.31 -1.08
CA ALA A 709 11.36 -22.22 -1.53
C ALA A 709 12.45 -21.48 -2.33
N ALA A 710 12.07 -20.58 -3.24
CA ALA A 710 13.01 -19.78 -4.03
C ALA A 710 13.88 -18.87 -3.14
N ILE A 711 13.26 -18.16 -2.19
CA ILE A 711 14.01 -17.32 -1.24
C ILE A 711 14.96 -18.17 -0.40
N GLN A 712 14.51 -19.34 0.07
CA GLN A 712 15.35 -20.22 0.88
C GLN A 712 16.53 -20.79 0.10
N GLN A 713 16.33 -21.17 -1.17
CA GLN A 713 17.41 -21.65 -2.03
C GLN A 713 18.48 -20.58 -2.26
N GLU A 714 18.07 -19.32 -2.34
CA GLU A 714 18.98 -18.20 -2.56
C GLU A 714 19.70 -17.76 -1.29
N THR A 715 18.96 -17.66 -0.18
CA THR A 715 19.45 -16.99 1.04
C THR A 715 19.74 -17.94 2.21
N GLY A 716 19.09 -19.10 2.24
CA GLY A 716 19.18 -20.09 3.32
C GLY A 716 18.76 -19.56 4.70
N GLY A 717 18.07 -18.42 4.78
CA GLY A 717 17.86 -17.69 6.03
C GLY A 717 16.63 -18.08 6.85
N PHE A 718 15.67 -18.82 6.28
CA PHE A 718 14.50 -19.28 7.02
C PHE A 718 14.86 -20.39 8.00
N THR A 719 14.31 -20.32 9.21
CA THR A 719 14.43 -21.33 10.26
C THR A 719 13.28 -22.35 10.24
N GLU A 720 12.08 -21.88 9.92
CA GLU A 720 10.86 -22.70 9.86
C GLU A 720 9.78 -22.13 8.95
N PHE A 721 8.79 -22.97 8.65
CA PHE A 721 7.50 -22.59 8.09
C PHE A 721 6.37 -22.86 9.07
N VAL A 722 5.54 -21.85 9.32
CA VAL A 722 4.43 -21.90 10.28
C VAL A 722 3.08 -21.89 9.56
N THR A 723 2.29 -22.92 9.81
CA THR A 723 0.91 -23.01 9.32
C THR A 723 -0.04 -22.21 10.22
N LEU A 724 -0.78 -21.26 9.64
CA LEU A 724 -1.72 -20.39 10.37
C LEU A 724 -3.16 -20.51 9.84
N PRO A 725 -3.94 -21.50 10.31
CA PRO A 725 -5.38 -21.57 9.99
C PRO A 725 -6.13 -20.27 10.30
N PHE A 726 -6.91 -19.76 9.35
CA PHE A 726 -7.68 -18.52 9.55
C PHE A 726 -8.79 -18.70 10.60
N ILE A 727 -8.77 -17.86 11.64
CA ILE A 727 -9.83 -17.76 12.65
C ILE A 727 -10.79 -16.64 12.25
N HIS A 728 -12.02 -17.00 11.92
CA HIS A 728 -12.95 -16.13 11.18
C HIS A 728 -13.96 -15.38 12.07
N THR A 729 -14.24 -15.87 13.28
CA THR A 729 -15.39 -15.48 14.12
C THR A 729 -15.57 -13.98 14.27
N ASN A 730 -14.49 -13.25 14.51
CA ASN A 730 -14.50 -11.79 14.70
C ASN A 730 -13.83 -11.02 13.56
N ALA A 731 -13.46 -11.69 12.46
CA ALA A 731 -12.75 -11.06 11.36
C ALA A 731 -13.72 -10.24 10.47
N PRO A 732 -13.47 -8.93 10.23
CA PRO A 732 -14.37 -8.09 9.43
C PRO A 732 -14.71 -8.66 8.04
N VAL A 733 -13.75 -9.26 7.35
CA VAL A 733 -13.92 -9.87 6.02
C VAL A 733 -14.86 -11.07 6.01
N TYR A 734 -14.92 -11.83 7.12
CA TYR A 734 -15.88 -12.91 7.29
C TYR A 734 -17.27 -12.36 7.62
N LEU A 735 -17.33 -11.39 8.54
CA LEU A 735 -18.59 -10.72 8.92
C LEU A 735 -19.26 -9.99 7.74
N ALA A 736 -18.47 -9.52 6.77
CA ALA A 736 -18.95 -8.95 5.51
C ALA A 736 -19.40 -9.99 4.46
N GLY A 737 -19.28 -11.30 4.75
CA GLY A 737 -19.68 -12.38 3.87
C GLY A 737 -18.73 -12.66 2.69
N ILE A 738 -17.47 -12.20 2.76
CA ILE A 738 -16.49 -12.33 1.68
C ILE A 738 -15.56 -13.54 1.90
N ALA A 739 -15.13 -13.79 3.14
CA ALA A 739 -14.23 -14.91 3.46
C ALA A 739 -14.98 -16.19 3.87
N ARG A 740 -14.31 -17.34 3.69
CA ARG A 740 -14.74 -18.65 4.21
C ARG A 740 -14.66 -18.71 5.75
N PRO A 741 -15.41 -19.62 6.41
CA PRO A 741 -15.34 -19.85 7.86
C PRO A 741 -14.06 -20.61 8.28
N GLY A 742 -12.90 -20.16 7.83
CA GLY A 742 -11.61 -20.83 8.06
C GLY A 742 -11.42 -22.09 7.19
N PRO A 743 -10.22 -22.71 7.29
CA PRO A 743 -9.91 -23.94 6.56
C PRO A 743 -10.61 -25.15 7.19
N THR A 744 -10.92 -26.14 6.36
CA THR A 744 -11.43 -27.44 6.82
C THR A 744 -10.30 -28.32 7.39
N THR A 745 -10.63 -29.40 8.12
CA THR A 745 -9.62 -30.41 8.53
C THR A 745 -8.84 -30.95 7.34
N ARG A 746 -9.54 -31.17 6.22
CA ARG A 746 -8.95 -31.59 4.95
C ARG A 746 -7.90 -30.58 4.46
N ASP A 747 -8.23 -29.27 4.49
CA ASP A 747 -7.31 -28.22 4.07
C ASP A 747 -6.09 -28.15 4.98
N ASN A 748 -6.27 -28.26 6.29
CA ASN A 748 -5.16 -28.26 7.26
C ASN A 748 -4.18 -29.41 7.00
N ARG A 749 -4.70 -30.63 6.77
CA ARG A 749 -3.88 -31.81 6.42
C ARG A 749 -3.15 -31.61 5.10
N ALA A 750 -3.86 -31.17 4.05
CA ALA A 750 -3.28 -30.97 2.72
C ALA A 750 -2.18 -29.89 2.73
N VAL A 751 -2.43 -28.74 3.36
CA VAL A 751 -1.46 -27.65 3.46
C VAL A 751 -0.23 -28.08 4.26
N THR A 752 -0.41 -28.79 5.38
CA THR A 752 0.72 -29.27 6.19
C THR A 752 1.57 -30.30 5.45
N ALA A 753 0.94 -31.29 4.82
CA ALA A 753 1.64 -32.31 4.04
C ALA A 753 2.37 -31.70 2.83
N MET A 754 1.71 -30.78 2.11
CA MET A 754 2.34 -30.10 0.98
C MET A 754 3.41 -29.11 1.39
N ALA A 755 3.34 -28.49 2.57
CA ALA A 755 4.45 -27.69 3.09
C ALA A 755 5.71 -28.54 3.27
N ARG A 756 5.57 -29.74 3.86
CA ARG A 756 6.67 -30.70 4.01
C ARG A 756 7.23 -31.14 2.66
N VAL A 757 6.37 -31.42 1.68
CA VAL A 757 6.77 -31.90 0.35
C VAL A 757 7.42 -30.79 -0.49
N LEU A 758 6.79 -29.63 -0.61
CA LEU A 758 7.22 -28.55 -1.52
C LEU A 758 8.39 -27.73 -0.99
N LEU A 759 8.59 -27.68 0.33
CA LEU A 759 9.71 -26.96 0.94
C LEU A 759 10.93 -27.85 1.19
N HIS A 760 10.81 -29.17 0.98
CA HIS A 760 11.93 -30.09 1.06
C HIS A 760 12.93 -29.88 -0.10
N PRO A 761 14.26 -29.99 0.13
CA PRO A 761 14.93 -30.21 1.43
C PRO A 761 15.27 -28.91 2.19
N HIS A 762 14.77 -27.75 1.74
CA HIS A 762 15.31 -26.45 2.10
C HIS A 762 14.78 -25.84 3.40
N ILE A 763 13.48 -25.96 3.69
CA ILE A 763 12.89 -25.58 4.99
C ILE A 763 12.44 -26.86 5.68
N THR A 764 13.21 -27.31 6.66
CA THR A 764 13.03 -28.62 7.27
C THR A 764 12.10 -28.60 8.48
N ASN A 765 11.90 -27.44 9.10
CA ASN A 765 11.00 -27.30 10.25
C ASN A 765 9.64 -26.78 9.81
N ILE A 766 8.60 -27.57 10.07
CA ILE A 766 7.20 -27.25 9.78
C ILE A 766 6.45 -27.19 11.11
N GLN A 767 6.05 -25.98 11.50
CA GLN A 767 5.35 -25.71 12.75
C GLN A 767 3.83 -25.76 12.55
N THR A 768 3.15 -26.43 13.48
CA THR A 768 1.68 -26.42 13.60
C THR A 768 1.22 -25.53 14.75
N SER A 769 0.06 -24.90 14.60
CA SER A 769 -0.49 -23.96 15.59
C SER A 769 -1.56 -24.61 16.47
N TRP A 770 -1.16 -25.08 17.66
CA TRP A 770 -2.10 -25.62 18.65
C TRP A 770 -3.15 -24.58 19.10
N VAL A 771 -2.81 -23.28 19.10
CA VAL A 771 -3.72 -22.18 19.44
C VAL A 771 -4.91 -22.10 18.48
N LYS A 772 -4.74 -22.57 17.23
CA LYS A 772 -5.76 -22.50 16.19
C LYS A 772 -6.47 -23.83 15.96
N LEU A 773 -5.81 -24.94 16.27
CA LEU A 773 -6.28 -26.31 15.98
C LEU A 773 -6.69 -27.12 17.21
N GLY A 774 -6.31 -26.67 18.42
CA GLY A 774 -6.38 -27.49 19.63
C GLY A 774 -5.36 -28.64 19.64
N ALA A 775 -5.38 -29.44 20.71
CA ALA A 775 -4.44 -30.54 20.92
C ALA A 775 -4.58 -31.67 19.88
N GLU A 776 -5.81 -32.15 19.65
CA GLU A 776 -6.13 -33.20 18.66
C GLU A 776 -5.74 -32.78 17.23
N GLY A 777 -6.09 -31.55 16.85
CA GLY A 777 -5.76 -31.02 15.53
C GLY A 777 -4.26 -30.85 15.33
N ALA A 778 -3.53 -30.36 16.33
CA ALA A 778 -2.07 -30.27 16.29
C ALA A 778 -1.41 -31.65 16.19
N ALA A 779 -1.88 -32.64 16.97
CA ALA A 779 -1.40 -34.02 16.89
C ALA A 779 -1.64 -34.64 15.50
N GLU A 780 -2.76 -34.33 14.85
CA GLU A 780 -3.03 -34.75 13.48
C GLU A 780 -2.09 -34.10 12.46
N MET A 781 -1.74 -32.83 12.63
CA MET A 781 -0.76 -32.16 11.76
C MET A 781 0.65 -32.74 11.94
N LEU A 782 1.02 -33.15 13.16
CA LEU A 782 2.28 -33.86 13.42
C LEU A 782 2.35 -35.23 12.72
N ARG A 783 1.21 -35.90 12.52
CA ARG A 783 1.10 -37.12 11.69
C ARG A 783 1.00 -36.85 10.20
N SER A 784 0.90 -35.58 9.80
CA SER A 784 0.75 -35.14 8.41
C SER A 784 1.99 -34.42 7.88
N GLY A 785 3.13 -34.50 8.57
CA GLY A 785 4.43 -33.96 8.12
C GLY A 785 4.99 -32.77 8.92
N ALA A 786 4.25 -32.25 9.92
CA ALA A 786 4.78 -31.27 10.87
C ALA A 786 5.74 -31.90 11.89
N ASN A 787 6.66 -31.10 12.45
CA ASN A 787 7.65 -31.56 13.43
C ASN A 787 7.89 -30.59 14.60
N ASP A 788 7.09 -29.53 14.70
CA ASP A 788 7.25 -28.49 15.71
C ASP A 788 5.89 -27.97 16.18
N LEU A 789 5.77 -27.79 17.50
CA LEU A 789 4.55 -27.32 18.16
C LEU A 789 4.57 -25.80 18.43
N GLY A 790 5.69 -25.14 18.17
CA GLY A 790 5.89 -23.75 18.52
C GLY A 790 6.07 -23.57 20.02
N GLY A 791 5.43 -22.53 20.58
CA GLY A 791 5.75 -22.02 21.91
C GLY A 791 4.76 -22.35 23.02
N THR A 792 5.21 -22.18 24.27
CA THR A 792 4.33 -22.02 25.45
C THR A 792 3.53 -20.71 25.41
N LEU A 793 4.06 -19.71 24.69
CA LEU A 793 3.51 -18.37 24.39
C LEU A 793 3.31 -17.43 25.58
N MET A 794 2.90 -17.93 26.76
CA MET A 794 2.60 -17.18 28.01
C MET A 794 1.49 -16.12 27.90
N GLU A 795 1.21 -15.65 26.69
CA GLU A 795 0.26 -14.64 26.28
C GLU A 795 -0.02 -14.86 24.78
N GLU A 796 -1.28 -14.88 24.35
CA GLU A 796 -1.64 -14.97 22.93
C GLU A 796 -2.96 -14.25 22.67
N THR A 797 -2.85 -12.92 22.57
CA THR A 797 -4.00 -12.01 22.49
C THR A 797 -4.60 -11.96 21.07
N ILE A 798 -3.79 -12.16 20.02
CA ILE A 798 -4.22 -12.00 18.61
C ILE A 798 -5.28 -13.04 18.23
N SER A 799 -4.96 -14.33 18.36
CA SER A 799 -5.87 -15.42 18.00
C SER A 799 -7.08 -15.47 18.92
N ARG A 800 -6.93 -15.08 20.19
CA ARG A 800 -8.03 -14.97 21.15
C ARG A 800 -9.00 -13.86 20.75
N MET A 801 -8.51 -12.66 20.40
CA MET A 801 -9.36 -11.57 19.90
C MET A 801 -10.06 -11.93 18.58
N ALA A 802 -9.43 -12.72 17.71
CA ALA A 802 -10.06 -13.25 16.50
C ALA A 802 -11.17 -14.27 16.78
N GLY A 803 -11.21 -14.85 17.99
CA GLY A 803 -12.26 -15.76 18.47
C GLY A 803 -11.82 -17.21 18.67
N SER A 804 -10.52 -17.49 18.80
CA SER A 804 -10.05 -18.82 19.19
C SER A 804 -10.55 -19.19 20.59
N ARG A 805 -10.81 -20.49 20.80
CA ARG A 805 -11.29 -21.08 22.06
C ARG A 805 -10.25 -21.94 22.77
N TYR A 806 -9.03 -22.05 22.23
CA TYR A 806 -8.04 -23.04 22.69
C TYR A 806 -7.03 -22.51 23.72
N GLY A 807 -7.33 -21.35 24.31
CA GLY A 807 -6.49 -20.68 25.31
C GLY A 807 -5.42 -19.76 24.71
N SER A 808 -4.79 -18.99 25.60
CA SER A 808 -3.69 -18.06 25.30
C SER A 808 -2.30 -18.62 25.66
N TYR A 809 -2.26 -19.82 26.24
CA TYR A 809 -1.07 -20.42 26.84
C TYR A 809 -1.15 -21.97 26.86
N ARG A 810 0.01 -22.63 26.82
CA ARG A 810 0.18 -24.07 27.11
C ARG A 810 1.45 -24.35 27.90
N SER A 811 1.35 -25.34 28.79
CA SER A 811 2.47 -25.83 29.59
C SER A 811 3.44 -26.70 28.82
N ILE A 812 4.64 -26.91 29.39
CA ILE A 812 5.59 -27.87 28.82
C ILE A 812 4.98 -29.28 28.88
N GLU A 813 4.30 -29.64 29.97
CA GLU A 813 3.57 -30.91 30.08
C GLU A 813 2.47 -31.05 29.02
N ASP A 814 1.69 -30.00 28.75
CA ASP A 814 0.68 -30.01 27.69
C ASP A 814 1.30 -30.24 26.30
N LEU A 815 2.39 -29.54 25.99
CA LEU A 815 3.07 -29.70 24.70
C LEU A 815 3.65 -31.11 24.55
N ARG A 816 4.23 -31.67 25.63
CA ARG A 816 4.66 -33.07 25.70
C ARG A 816 3.47 -34.04 25.50
N ALA A 817 2.31 -33.72 26.06
CA ALA A 817 1.10 -34.53 25.87
C ALA A 817 0.61 -34.51 24.42
N ILE A 818 0.63 -33.36 23.73
CA ILE A 818 0.29 -33.26 22.30
C ILE A 818 1.24 -34.10 21.44
N ALA A 819 2.56 -34.02 21.69
CA ALA A 819 3.53 -34.86 20.99
C ALA A 819 3.29 -36.36 21.26
N THR A 820 2.95 -36.72 22.49
CA THR A 820 2.60 -38.08 22.89
C THR A 820 1.32 -38.58 22.19
N LEU A 821 0.30 -37.73 22.03
CA LEU A 821 -0.90 -38.03 21.22
C LEU A 821 -0.55 -38.31 19.75
N ALA A 822 0.51 -37.70 19.23
CA ALA A 822 1.06 -38.00 17.91
C ALA A 822 2.00 -39.24 17.90
N GLY A 823 2.24 -39.87 19.05
CA GLY A 823 3.10 -41.04 19.21
C GLY A 823 4.60 -40.71 19.20
N ARG A 824 5.00 -39.49 19.56
CA ARG A 824 6.36 -38.97 19.36
C ARG A 824 6.94 -38.31 20.61
N PRO A 825 8.26 -38.42 20.84
CA PRO A 825 8.91 -37.71 21.95
C PRO A 825 9.01 -36.21 21.67
N ALA A 826 8.98 -35.39 22.71
CA ALA A 826 9.13 -33.94 22.60
C ALA A 826 10.52 -33.48 23.08
N ARG A 827 11.13 -32.50 22.38
CA ARG A 827 12.43 -31.91 22.75
C ARG A 827 12.37 -30.36 22.75
N PRO A 828 12.91 -29.69 23.79
CA PRO A 828 13.00 -28.23 23.78
C PRO A 828 14.04 -27.75 22.76
N ARG A 829 13.78 -26.62 22.09
CA ARG A 829 14.68 -25.96 21.13
C ARG A 829 14.84 -24.48 21.43
N THR A 830 15.93 -23.88 20.93
CA THR A 830 16.04 -22.42 20.82
C THR A 830 15.30 -21.90 19.57
N THR A 831 15.21 -20.58 19.40
CA THR A 831 14.60 -19.94 18.22
C THR A 831 15.20 -20.42 16.92
N LEU A 832 16.52 -20.65 16.88
CA LEU A 832 17.24 -21.12 15.69
C LEU A 832 17.38 -22.65 15.64
N TYR A 833 16.48 -23.38 16.30
CA TYR A 833 16.43 -24.86 16.37
C TYR A 833 17.69 -25.51 16.97
N GLY A 834 18.45 -24.79 17.79
CA GLY A 834 19.61 -25.29 18.53
C GLY A 834 19.24 -25.95 19.86
N GLU A 835 20.26 -26.42 20.59
CA GLU A 835 20.11 -26.95 21.94
C GLU A 835 19.86 -25.84 22.96
N VAL A 836 18.90 -26.07 23.86
CA VAL A 836 18.61 -25.15 24.97
C VAL A 836 19.63 -25.34 26.09
N PRO A 837 20.25 -24.27 26.63
CA PRO A 837 21.18 -24.39 27.74
C PRO A 837 20.56 -25.12 28.94
N ALA A 838 21.32 -26.01 29.59
CA ALA A 838 20.81 -26.85 30.68
C ALA A 838 20.20 -26.05 31.85
N GLU A 839 20.76 -24.87 32.14
CA GLU A 839 20.22 -23.95 33.15
C GLU A 839 18.82 -23.42 32.78
N ARG A 840 18.55 -23.20 31.48
CA ARG A 840 17.25 -22.71 30.99
C ARG A 840 16.24 -23.85 31.01
N VAL A 841 16.65 -25.06 30.63
CA VAL A 841 15.82 -26.27 30.76
C VAL A 841 15.41 -26.49 32.21
N ALA A 842 16.35 -26.41 33.15
CA ALA A 842 16.06 -26.58 34.58
C ALA A 842 15.09 -25.52 35.12
N ALA A 843 15.25 -24.25 34.72
CA ALA A 843 14.32 -23.18 35.09
C ALA A 843 12.92 -23.43 34.50
N ALA A 844 12.86 -23.79 33.22
CA ALA A 844 11.62 -24.08 32.51
C ALA A 844 10.86 -25.26 33.12
N GLU A 845 11.56 -26.34 33.47
CA GLU A 845 10.93 -27.51 34.12
C GLU A 845 10.48 -27.21 35.56
N ALA A 846 11.17 -26.33 36.28
CA ALA A 846 10.77 -25.93 37.63
C ALA A 846 9.46 -25.14 37.66
N SER A 847 9.17 -24.36 36.61
CA SER A 847 7.94 -23.60 36.45
C SER A 847 6.94 -24.23 35.47
N ASP A 848 7.28 -25.39 34.87
CA ASP A 848 6.54 -26.01 33.75
C ASP A 848 6.27 -25.02 32.58
N GLY A 849 7.15 -24.02 32.44
CA GLY A 849 7.03 -22.91 31.49
C GLY A 849 5.86 -21.95 31.77
N HIS A 850 5.30 -21.91 32.98
CA HIS A 850 4.21 -21.02 33.39
C HIS A 850 4.71 -19.79 34.16
N LEU A 851 3.99 -18.68 34.01
CA LEU A 851 4.13 -17.53 34.91
C LEU A 851 3.37 -17.79 36.23
N PRO A 852 3.88 -17.34 37.40
CA PRO A 852 3.30 -17.64 38.71
C PRO A 852 1.86 -17.16 38.96
N GLU A 853 1.32 -16.24 38.16
CA GLU A 853 -0.10 -15.86 38.19
C GLU A 853 -0.74 -15.96 36.79
N LEU A 854 -1.34 -17.11 36.50
CA LEU A 854 -2.31 -17.32 35.41
C LEU A 854 -3.58 -17.91 36.05
N LEU A 855 -4.62 -17.08 36.25
CA LEU A 855 -5.92 -17.47 36.84
C LEU A 855 -6.88 -18.07 35.78
N PRO A 856 -7.92 -18.83 36.19
CA PRO A 856 -8.16 -20.22 35.78
C PRO A 856 -8.95 -20.36 34.47
N LEU A 857 -8.63 -21.43 33.72
CA LEU A 857 -9.47 -21.95 32.65
C LEU A 857 -10.76 -22.50 33.25
N ALA A 858 -11.92 -21.96 32.86
CA ALA A 858 -13.22 -22.58 33.12
C ALA A 858 -13.44 -23.73 32.12
N ASP A 859 -13.93 -24.87 32.64
CA ASP A 859 -14.16 -26.15 31.95
C ASP A 859 -14.87 -26.07 30.58
#